data_AF-A0A812I0T1-F1
#
_entry.id   AF-A0A812I0T1-F1
#
_cell.length_a   1.000
_cell.length_b   1.000
_cell.length_c   1.000
_cell.angle_alpha   90.00
_cell.angle_beta   90.00
_cell.angle_gamma   90.00
#
_symmetry.space_group_name_H-M   'P 1'
#
loop_
_entity.id
_entity.type
_entity.pdbx_description
1 polymer ?
#
loop_
_entity_poly.entity_id
_entity_poly.type
_entity_poly.pdbx_seq_one_letter_code
_entity_poly.pdbx_strand_id
1 'polypeptide(L)'
;MFQDTGSANLDLFFQSVPQGRPKENQQLKGLLDKAWAESPEVCLKQMFLLGSREGKQDRYSFYDAMMWLWHKDPHTLLANLHLVPECNYWKGLLEILARICEGPVRSLQRDLALHSHYKRCQKEPEDHKYRMEDAGIEGEGNFRPGSRLQMAEEALKRYDSDPVYRSLFERIARLFAEQLRQDFAAMRRGQRVSLCAKWCPLLYHSFDRRTLLCEGIARWLFPATLPEFAGCSERQYAYRARDLLRKRLSELTEYMKLPERLICQHRWAEIRYKSLPAACLTKHAKSFEKHDSVRFKEFMDKVEGGKVRVNTGALQPHEILKRVQRADDKALAQGQWQAMLERIREAGQLQDCIAVCDVSGSMSCEAAPNVSCMDVAIALSLLVAELSSGPLARQVITFHERPSIVKLPDTSDLCELVDFVRRLDWGGSTNFHRVFQLLEKIPKPPKKILVFSDMQFANAGGNTTVLRQIQNNYRQTGRTMPELVFWNLRATSGAPALATDAGVVLMSGFSSRMLKMVTESGPDPLAAFSKALENPLCGKVRIADPAEAEELLAGPAQGTFTFAAEAQAEPAQPAQPAEAPAEAQAPTPEQRKLRKQQRQVTVKLAGLPCRVVEAALIGKEGQRIQELRKTLQDRLCQELDKGYFRFWLDVRQRVLEATVEAAETSFGEDQIRTALAQLKHCIPHSVVYNKVSHALRIDDGLPTGTLGAASATLGSLPTNRAIADFIGPKGSRIQSMQEQLERILDEQLSPAGFWFYLDVQKTGVTAVLSATVVPHDSLLTKGQLVAAFQLLKAHVQSSQQYINARRVAERQQWRKTDRTCDVYFAKDDRGEVARNGTQHAVARRTRANKVANARKQRSLFKYRRAVRARAAQVSSKSKAKPSMPKRMVRTARMHKFFSDDSSSDV
;
A
#
# COMPACT_ATOMS: atom_id res chain seq x y z
N MET A 1 46.34 -8.81 -4.53
CA MET A 1 45.32 -9.50 -3.71
C MET A 1 45.44 -11.01 -3.90
N PHE A 2 45.03 -11.79 -2.92
CA PHE A 2 44.86 -13.24 -3.05
C PHE A 2 43.53 -13.57 -3.72
N GLN A 3 43.41 -14.77 -4.30
CA GLN A 3 42.15 -15.26 -4.87
C GLN A 3 41.10 -15.54 -3.78
N ASP A 4 41.54 -16.06 -2.64
CA ASP A 4 40.75 -16.34 -1.44
C ASP A 4 41.63 -16.22 -0.18
N THR A 5 41.02 -16.39 1.00
CA THR A 5 41.73 -16.36 2.29
C THR A 5 42.33 -17.70 2.70
N GLY A 6 42.07 -18.79 1.97
CA GLY A 6 42.35 -20.16 2.39
C GLY A 6 41.33 -20.78 3.37
N SER A 7 40.29 -20.04 3.79
CA SER A 7 39.11 -20.58 4.48
C SER A 7 37.84 -20.05 3.82
N ALA A 8 37.02 -20.95 3.28
CA ALA A 8 35.75 -20.61 2.68
C ALA A 8 34.77 -19.98 3.68
N ASN A 9 34.84 -20.38 4.96
CA ASN A 9 34.05 -19.72 6.00
C ASN A 9 34.47 -18.27 6.23
N LEU A 10 35.78 -18.00 6.24
CA LEU A 10 36.29 -16.63 6.35
C LEU A 10 35.98 -15.81 5.10
N ASP A 11 36.02 -16.42 3.91
CA ASP A 11 35.61 -15.78 2.66
C ASP A 11 34.12 -15.41 2.67
N LEU A 12 33.24 -16.30 3.13
CA LEU A 12 31.82 -16.00 3.32
C LEU A 12 31.67 -14.81 4.28
N PHE A 13 32.39 -14.81 5.40
CA PHE A 13 32.35 -13.73 6.37
C PHE A 13 32.87 -12.40 5.81
N PHE A 14 33.92 -12.41 4.99
CA PHE A 14 34.52 -11.18 4.48
C PHE A 14 33.82 -10.64 3.22
N GLN A 15 33.33 -11.52 2.35
CA GLN A 15 32.81 -11.13 1.03
C GLN A 15 31.29 -10.95 1.00
N SER A 16 30.54 -11.42 2.02
CA SER A 16 29.10 -11.15 2.11
C SER A 16 28.82 -9.73 2.60
N VAL A 17 28.60 -8.82 1.65
CA VAL A 17 28.20 -7.43 1.90
C VAL A 17 26.76 -7.13 1.46
N PRO A 18 26.11 -6.12 2.06
CA PRO A 18 24.76 -5.72 1.67
C PRO A 18 24.65 -5.29 0.21
N GLN A 19 23.51 -5.65 -0.39
CA GLN A 19 23.19 -5.30 -1.77
C GLN A 19 22.40 -3.98 -1.82
N GLY A 20 22.85 -3.03 -2.66
CA GLY A 20 22.14 -1.77 -2.88
C GLY A 20 20.78 -1.90 -3.54
N ARG A 21 20.56 -2.97 -4.30
CA ARG A 21 19.31 -3.29 -5.00
C ARG A 21 19.03 -4.79 -4.90
N PRO A 22 17.76 -5.21 -4.76
CA PRO A 22 17.38 -6.61 -4.90
C PRO A 22 17.82 -7.16 -6.26
N LYS A 23 18.65 -8.20 -6.25
CA LYS A 23 19.07 -8.96 -7.42
C LYS A 23 19.33 -10.40 -6.99
N GLU A 24 19.42 -11.30 -7.96
CA GLU A 24 19.92 -12.64 -7.66
C GLU A 24 21.41 -12.56 -7.26
N ASN A 25 21.73 -13.12 -6.10
CA ASN A 25 23.08 -13.08 -5.54
C ASN A 25 23.80 -14.42 -5.76
N GLN A 26 24.27 -14.64 -6.99
CA GLN A 26 25.03 -15.85 -7.34
C GLN A 26 26.35 -15.97 -6.58
N GLN A 27 27.02 -14.85 -6.30
CA GLN A 27 28.26 -14.85 -5.50
C GLN A 27 28.01 -15.39 -4.10
N LEU A 28 26.95 -14.92 -3.41
CA LEU A 28 26.60 -15.43 -2.09
C LEU A 28 26.28 -16.93 -2.12
N LYS A 29 25.54 -17.42 -3.12
CA LYS A 29 25.27 -18.86 -3.27
C LYS A 29 26.57 -19.66 -3.38
N GLY A 30 27.51 -19.23 -4.23
CA GLY A 30 28.81 -19.89 -4.37
C GLY A 30 29.66 -19.86 -3.09
N LEU A 31 29.60 -18.76 -2.32
CA LEU A 31 30.26 -18.68 -1.01
C LEU A 31 29.61 -19.62 0.02
N LEU A 32 28.27 -19.70 0.04
CA LEU A 32 27.53 -20.62 0.92
C LEU A 32 27.84 -22.08 0.60
N ASP A 33 27.92 -22.45 -0.69
CA ASP A 33 28.25 -23.82 -1.10
C ASP A 33 29.63 -24.24 -0.60
N LYS A 34 30.64 -23.37 -0.76
CA LYS A 34 32.01 -23.64 -0.27
C LYS A 34 32.09 -23.65 1.26
N ALA A 35 31.49 -22.67 1.92
CA ALA A 35 31.50 -22.56 3.38
C ALA A 35 30.76 -23.73 4.04
N TRP A 36 29.65 -24.17 3.46
CA TRP A 36 28.91 -25.35 3.92
C TRP A 36 29.72 -26.64 3.73
N ALA A 37 30.47 -26.77 2.63
CA ALA A 37 31.35 -27.92 2.43
C ALA A 37 32.52 -27.96 3.44
N GLU A 38 33.01 -26.79 3.88
CA GLU A 38 34.04 -26.69 4.90
C GLU A 38 33.48 -26.96 6.32
N SER A 39 32.37 -26.33 6.69
CA SER A 39 31.69 -26.58 7.96
C SER A 39 30.22 -26.10 7.92
N PRO A 40 29.24 -27.01 7.87
CA PRO A 40 27.82 -26.66 7.88
C PRO A 40 27.41 -25.83 9.09
N GLU A 41 27.92 -26.19 10.27
CA GLU A 41 27.58 -25.50 11.53
C GLU A 41 28.07 -24.05 11.52
N VAL A 42 29.33 -23.82 11.12
CA VAL A 42 29.90 -22.47 11.03
C VAL A 42 29.19 -21.66 9.95
N CYS A 43 28.93 -22.26 8.77
CA CYS A 43 28.17 -21.63 7.70
C CYS A 43 26.78 -21.19 8.18
N LEU A 44 26.05 -22.07 8.89
CA LEU A 44 24.72 -21.76 9.42
C LEU A 44 24.75 -20.62 10.45
N LYS A 45 25.74 -20.61 11.37
CA LYS A 45 25.94 -19.48 12.29
C LYS A 45 26.14 -18.16 11.54
N GLN A 46 26.95 -18.17 10.48
CA GLN A 46 27.14 -17.00 9.64
C GLN A 46 25.85 -16.53 8.96
N MET A 47 25.01 -17.45 8.49
CA MET A 47 23.72 -17.11 7.89
C MET A 47 22.81 -16.33 8.86
N PHE A 48 22.77 -16.72 10.14
CA PHE A 48 22.05 -15.96 11.18
C PHE A 48 22.75 -14.64 11.53
N LEU A 49 24.08 -14.59 11.46
CA LEU A 49 24.84 -13.36 11.65
C LEU A 49 24.55 -12.30 10.57
N LEU A 50 24.21 -12.72 9.33
CA LEU A 50 23.77 -11.81 8.26
C LEU A 50 22.56 -10.98 8.71
N GLY A 51 21.55 -11.62 9.30
CA GLY A 51 20.30 -10.96 9.71
C GLY A 51 20.32 -10.34 11.11
N SER A 52 21.27 -10.76 11.96
CA SER A 52 21.33 -10.37 13.37
C SER A 52 21.56 -8.87 13.58
N ARG A 53 20.90 -8.30 14.59
CA ARG A 53 21.10 -6.90 15.00
C ARG A 53 22.51 -6.63 15.54
N GLU A 54 23.12 -7.63 16.14
CA GLU A 54 24.52 -7.57 16.61
C GLU A 54 25.51 -8.03 15.52
N GLY A 55 25.00 -8.44 14.34
CA GLY A 55 25.79 -8.83 13.19
C GLY A 55 25.74 -7.79 12.07
N LYS A 56 25.62 -8.27 10.83
CA LYS A 56 25.74 -7.43 9.62
C LYS A 56 24.49 -6.63 9.28
N GLN A 57 23.32 -7.04 9.78
CA GLN A 57 22.01 -6.47 9.45
C GLN A 57 21.71 -6.41 7.94
N ASP A 58 22.23 -7.37 7.17
CA ASP A 58 21.98 -7.52 5.75
C ASP A 58 20.69 -8.31 5.52
N ARG A 59 19.59 -7.56 5.36
CA ARG A 59 18.26 -8.15 5.18
C ARG A 59 18.14 -8.99 3.90
N TYR A 60 18.75 -8.58 2.78
CA TYR A 60 18.58 -9.29 1.51
C TYR A 60 19.38 -10.59 1.52
N SER A 61 20.65 -10.52 1.89
CA SER A 61 21.50 -11.71 1.95
C SER A 61 21.02 -12.70 3.00
N PHE A 62 20.44 -12.24 4.12
CA PHE A 62 19.79 -13.13 5.08
C PHE A 62 18.68 -13.97 4.43
N TYR A 63 17.74 -13.35 3.71
CA TYR A 63 16.67 -14.12 3.07
C TYR A 63 17.17 -14.98 1.92
N ASP A 64 18.14 -14.51 1.14
CA ASP A 64 18.74 -15.30 0.06
C ASP A 64 19.44 -16.55 0.62
N ALA A 65 20.12 -16.41 1.77
CA ALA A 65 20.69 -17.52 2.50
C ALA A 65 19.61 -18.47 3.05
N MET A 66 18.52 -17.97 3.63
CA MET A 66 17.40 -18.83 4.07
C MET A 66 16.77 -19.60 2.90
N MET A 67 16.66 -18.99 1.71
CA MET A 67 16.17 -19.70 0.51
C MET A 67 17.18 -20.73 0.01
N TRP A 68 18.48 -20.42 0.06
CA TRP A 68 19.53 -21.40 -0.25
C TRP A 68 19.46 -22.60 0.71
N LEU A 69 19.31 -22.37 2.02
CA LEU A 69 19.18 -23.43 3.02
C LEU A 69 17.92 -24.26 2.82
N TRP A 70 16.79 -23.62 2.48
CA TRP A 70 15.57 -24.35 2.13
C TRP A 70 15.77 -25.37 1.01
N HIS A 71 16.59 -25.04 0.00
CA HIS A 71 16.90 -25.94 -1.11
C HIS A 71 18.03 -26.94 -0.78
N LYS A 72 18.96 -26.57 0.09
CA LYS A 72 20.11 -27.40 0.48
C LYS A 72 19.74 -28.44 1.53
N ASP A 73 19.10 -28.00 2.61
CA ASP A 73 18.69 -28.79 3.76
C ASP A 73 17.50 -28.11 4.48
N PRO A 74 16.25 -28.41 4.06
CA PRO A 74 15.07 -27.81 4.64
C PRO A 74 14.86 -28.16 6.12
N HIS A 75 15.32 -29.33 6.57
CA HIS A 75 15.16 -29.76 7.96
C HIS A 75 15.93 -28.84 8.91
N THR A 76 17.15 -28.47 8.53
CA THR A 76 17.94 -27.48 9.28
C THR A 76 17.25 -26.11 9.31
N LEU A 77 16.60 -25.66 8.23
CA LEU A 77 15.80 -24.43 8.31
C LEU A 77 14.64 -24.57 9.31
N LEU A 78 13.88 -25.67 9.24
CA LEU A 78 12.73 -25.93 10.11
C LEU A 78 13.12 -25.98 11.60
N ALA A 79 14.25 -26.61 11.93
CA ALA A 79 14.76 -26.71 13.30
C ALA A 79 15.06 -25.33 13.92
N ASN A 80 15.44 -24.35 13.11
CA ASN A 80 15.89 -23.03 13.58
C ASN A 80 14.87 -21.90 13.39
N LEU A 81 13.65 -22.16 12.89
CA LEU A 81 12.63 -21.12 12.65
C LEU A 81 12.32 -20.28 13.90
N HIS A 82 12.32 -20.90 15.08
CA HIS A 82 12.04 -20.24 16.35
C HIS A 82 13.05 -19.12 16.70
N LEU A 83 14.26 -19.14 16.10
CA LEU A 83 15.30 -18.13 16.29
C LEU A 83 15.14 -16.91 15.37
N VAL A 84 14.35 -17.01 14.29
CA VAL A 84 14.19 -15.93 13.30
C VAL A 84 13.62 -14.63 13.91
N PRO A 85 12.62 -14.67 14.82
CA PRO A 85 12.14 -13.45 15.47
C PRO A 85 13.19 -12.73 16.34
N GLU A 86 14.10 -13.48 16.97
CA GLU A 86 15.22 -12.95 17.76
C GLU A 86 16.31 -12.37 16.86
N CYS A 87 16.65 -13.08 15.77
CA CYS A 87 17.60 -12.66 14.76
C CYS A 87 17.20 -11.33 14.10
N ASN A 88 15.95 -11.23 13.66
CA ASN A 88 15.46 -10.12 12.85
C ASN A 88 14.20 -9.53 13.50
N TYR A 89 13.03 -10.01 13.06
CA TYR A 89 11.69 -9.72 13.59
C TYR A 89 10.76 -10.87 13.25
N TRP A 90 9.59 -10.94 13.90
CA TRP A 90 8.48 -11.82 13.53
C TRP A 90 8.11 -11.76 12.03
N LYS A 91 8.29 -10.59 11.39
CA LYS A 91 8.12 -10.45 9.94
C LYS A 91 9.04 -11.37 9.12
N GLY A 92 10.21 -11.74 9.63
CA GLY A 92 11.16 -12.62 8.97
C GLY A 92 10.55 -13.98 8.64
N LEU A 93 9.76 -14.55 9.55
CA LEU A 93 9.01 -15.79 9.30
C LEU A 93 8.03 -15.63 8.12
N LEU A 94 7.32 -14.50 8.06
CA LEU A 94 6.38 -14.21 6.98
C LEU A 94 7.07 -14.05 5.62
N GLU A 95 8.25 -13.42 5.59
CA GLU A 95 9.03 -13.26 4.36
C GLU A 95 9.60 -14.61 3.89
N ILE A 96 10.08 -15.47 4.79
CA ILE A 96 10.54 -16.83 4.45
C ILE A 96 9.40 -17.64 3.84
N LEU A 97 8.24 -17.71 4.51
CA LEU A 97 7.08 -18.44 4.00
C LEU A 97 6.59 -17.89 2.66
N ALA A 98 6.48 -16.56 2.55
CA ALA A 98 6.03 -15.93 1.31
C ALA A 98 7.01 -16.20 0.16
N ARG A 99 8.32 -16.12 0.40
CA ARG A 99 9.31 -16.36 -0.65
C ARG A 99 9.29 -17.81 -1.15
N ILE A 100 9.13 -18.78 -0.24
CA ILE A 100 9.02 -20.20 -0.60
C ILE A 100 7.69 -20.50 -1.31
N CYS A 101 6.61 -19.82 -0.91
CA CYS A 101 5.30 -19.95 -1.57
C CYS A 101 5.28 -19.33 -2.97
N GLU A 102 5.88 -18.14 -3.14
CA GLU A 102 5.92 -17.37 -4.39
C GLU A 102 6.95 -17.91 -5.39
N GLY A 103 8.02 -18.55 -4.91
CA GLY A 103 9.20 -18.90 -5.69
C GLY A 103 10.13 -17.71 -5.96
N PRO A 104 11.33 -17.97 -6.51
CA PRO A 104 12.40 -16.96 -6.63
C PRO A 104 12.05 -15.81 -7.58
N VAL A 105 11.39 -16.09 -8.71
CA VAL A 105 11.05 -15.08 -9.73
C VAL A 105 10.08 -14.03 -9.17
N ARG A 106 8.97 -14.47 -8.58
CA ARG A 106 7.94 -13.57 -8.04
C ARG A 106 8.44 -12.81 -6.81
N SER A 107 9.22 -13.47 -5.96
CA SER A 107 9.86 -12.84 -4.80
C SER A 107 10.78 -11.69 -5.22
N LEU A 108 11.62 -11.91 -6.23
CA LEU A 108 12.53 -10.87 -6.75
C LEU A 108 11.76 -9.71 -7.38
N GLN A 109 10.72 -9.99 -8.17
CA GLN A 109 9.86 -8.95 -8.75
C GLN A 109 9.21 -8.07 -7.67
N ARG A 110 8.71 -8.69 -6.60
CA ARG A 110 8.13 -7.99 -5.45
C ARG A 110 9.16 -7.09 -4.76
N ASP A 111 10.37 -7.60 -4.52
CA ASP A 111 11.40 -6.83 -3.84
C ASP A 111 11.89 -5.67 -4.69
N LEU A 112 12.01 -5.85 -6.01
CA LEU A 112 12.30 -4.76 -6.96
C LEU A 112 11.22 -3.67 -6.96
N ALA A 113 9.94 -4.05 -6.91
CA ALA A 113 8.83 -3.11 -6.82
C ALA A 113 8.85 -2.33 -5.49
N LEU A 114 9.07 -3.03 -4.37
CA LEU A 114 9.19 -2.41 -3.04
C LEU A 114 10.40 -1.47 -2.96
N HIS A 115 11.53 -1.87 -3.52
CA HIS A 115 12.75 -1.05 -3.59
C HIS A 115 12.49 0.23 -4.41
N SER A 116 11.84 0.10 -5.57
CA SER A 116 11.51 1.25 -6.43
C SER A 116 10.55 2.22 -5.75
N HIS A 117 9.53 1.70 -5.06
CA HIS A 117 8.61 2.50 -4.26
C HIS A 117 9.33 3.26 -3.13
N TYR A 118 10.20 2.56 -2.40
CA TYR A 118 10.98 3.15 -1.31
C TYR A 118 11.89 4.29 -1.81
N LYS A 119 12.55 4.09 -2.96
CA LYS A 119 13.35 5.14 -3.62
C LYS A 119 12.52 6.37 -3.96
N ARG A 120 11.31 6.19 -4.49
CA ARG A 120 10.39 7.29 -4.84
C ARG A 120 9.97 8.08 -3.60
N CYS A 121 9.52 7.38 -2.54
CA CYS A 121 9.09 8.03 -1.30
C CYS A 121 10.19 8.85 -0.61
N GLN A 122 11.46 8.50 -0.85
CA GLN A 122 12.60 9.25 -0.33
C GLN A 122 12.99 10.48 -1.17
N LYS A 123 12.62 10.54 -2.45
CA LYS A 123 12.93 11.67 -3.33
C LYS A 123 11.87 12.77 -3.27
N GLU A 124 10.59 12.42 -3.13
CA GLU A 124 9.47 13.38 -3.17
C GLU A 124 8.50 13.17 -1.98
N PRO A 125 8.86 13.64 -0.77
CA PRO A 125 8.05 13.41 0.43
C PRO A 125 6.77 14.28 0.52
N GLU A 126 6.63 15.34 -0.29
CA GLU A 126 5.55 16.34 -0.22
C GLU A 126 4.23 15.89 -0.89
N ASP A 127 4.29 15.09 -1.97
CA ASP A 127 3.13 14.77 -2.80
C ASP A 127 2.38 13.48 -2.43
N HIS A 128 2.85 12.73 -1.43
CA HIS A 128 2.27 11.44 -1.08
C HIS A 128 1.12 11.52 -0.07
N LYS A 129 0.01 12.17 -0.48
CA LYS A 129 -1.31 11.92 0.10
C LYS A 129 -1.75 10.50 -0.26
N TYR A 130 -1.55 9.55 0.64
CA TYR A 130 -2.30 8.28 0.74
C TYR A 130 -2.78 7.71 -0.61
N ARG A 131 -1.84 7.37 -1.49
CA ARG A 131 -2.12 6.50 -2.62
C ARG A 131 -0.97 5.52 -2.80
N MET A 132 -1.13 4.34 -2.20
CA MET A 132 -0.51 3.13 -2.75
C MET A 132 -0.97 2.87 -4.19
N GLU A 133 -2.01 3.55 -4.67
CA GLU A 133 -2.45 3.52 -6.07
C GLU A 133 -1.48 4.26 -7.02
N ASP A 134 -0.77 5.32 -6.57
CA ASP A 134 0.13 6.15 -7.41
C ASP A 134 1.60 5.67 -7.39
N ALA A 135 1.91 4.58 -6.69
CA ALA A 135 3.19 3.89 -6.80
C ALA A 135 3.42 3.24 -8.19
N GLY A 136 2.52 3.43 -9.16
CA GLY A 136 2.53 2.65 -10.39
C GLY A 136 2.14 1.20 -10.13
N ILE A 137 1.25 0.97 -9.16
CA ILE A 137 0.54 -0.32 -9.04
C ILE A 137 -0.69 -0.34 -9.97
N GLU A 138 -1.06 0.80 -10.56
CA GLU A 138 -1.92 0.86 -11.74
C GLU A 138 -1.37 1.87 -12.78
N GLY A 139 -0.33 1.49 -13.52
CA GLY A 139 0.19 2.28 -14.64
C GLY A 139 1.56 1.78 -15.11
N GLU A 140 1.55 0.81 -16.03
CA GLU A 140 2.66 0.40 -16.90
C GLU A 140 4.03 0.09 -16.26
N GLY A 141 4.02 -0.61 -15.13
CA GLY A 141 5.16 -1.40 -14.62
C GLY A 141 4.65 -2.71 -14.03
N ASN A 142 4.88 -3.83 -14.72
CA ASN A 142 4.34 -5.16 -14.43
C ASN A 142 4.55 -5.67 -12.98
N PHE A 143 3.55 -5.52 -12.11
CA PHE A 143 3.27 -6.46 -11.01
C PHE A 143 1.80 -6.89 -11.08
N ARG A 144 1.54 -8.04 -11.72
CA ARG A 144 0.31 -8.81 -11.53
C ARG A 144 0.60 -10.32 -11.58
N PRO A 145 0.97 -10.97 -10.46
CA PRO A 145 0.87 -12.42 -10.37
C PRO A 145 -0.53 -12.79 -9.83
N GLY A 146 -1.45 -13.04 -10.77
CA GLY A 146 -2.76 -13.65 -10.56
C GLY A 146 -3.82 -12.88 -9.79
N SER A 147 -5.08 -13.23 -10.03
CA SER A 147 -6.19 -12.81 -9.17
C SER A 147 -5.90 -13.25 -7.73
N ARG A 148 -6.48 -12.58 -6.71
CA ARG A 148 -6.33 -13.00 -5.29
C ARG A 148 -6.58 -14.51 -5.11
N LEU A 149 -7.46 -15.06 -5.91
CA LEU A 149 -7.88 -16.44 -5.83
C LEU A 149 -6.90 -17.37 -6.53
N GLN A 150 -6.26 -16.95 -7.63
CA GLN A 150 -5.13 -17.69 -8.18
C GLN A 150 -3.99 -17.83 -7.15
N MET A 151 -3.63 -16.75 -6.44
CA MET A 151 -2.63 -16.84 -5.38
C MET A 151 -3.06 -17.76 -4.24
N ALA A 152 -4.36 -17.74 -3.88
CA ALA A 152 -4.90 -18.64 -2.88
C ALA A 152 -4.84 -20.10 -3.35
N GLU A 153 -5.31 -20.41 -4.57
CA GLU A 153 -5.27 -21.73 -5.18
C GLU A 153 -3.84 -22.27 -5.29
N GLU A 154 -2.87 -21.45 -5.69
CA GLU A 154 -1.46 -21.84 -5.74
C GLU A 154 -0.89 -22.13 -4.35
N ALA A 155 -1.22 -21.31 -3.35
CA ALA A 155 -0.81 -21.53 -1.96
C ALA A 155 -1.41 -22.82 -1.39
N LEU A 156 -2.69 -23.08 -1.68
CA LEU A 156 -3.39 -24.31 -1.29
C LEU A 156 -2.79 -25.54 -1.98
N LYS A 157 -2.66 -25.48 -3.30
CA LYS A 157 -2.02 -26.54 -4.09
C LYS A 157 -0.64 -26.88 -3.52
N ARG A 158 0.15 -25.87 -3.14
CA ARG A 158 1.47 -26.08 -2.54
C ARG A 158 1.38 -26.69 -1.14
N TYR A 159 0.46 -26.22 -0.30
CA TYR A 159 0.18 -26.81 1.01
C TYR A 159 -0.26 -28.28 0.92
N ASP A 160 -1.05 -28.65 -0.09
CA ASP A 160 -1.58 -30.00 -0.28
C ASP A 160 -0.56 -30.95 -0.93
N SER A 161 0.28 -30.45 -1.84
CA SER A 161 1.23 -31.28 -2.61
C SER A 161 2.63 -31.41 -2.02
N ASP A 162 3.09 -30.47 -1.18
CA ASP A 162 4.46 -30.41 -0.67
C ASP A 162 4.47 -30.57 0.88
N PRO A 163 4.77 -31.78 1.41
CA PRO A 163 4.79 -32.04 2.85
C PRO A 163 5.80 -31.16 3.62
N VAL A 164 6.93 -30.83 2.99
CA VAL A 164 7.96 -29.98 3.61
C VAL A 164 7.42 -28.56 3.76
N TYR A 165 6.79 -28.02 2.71
CA TYR A 165 6.13 -26.72 2.77
C TYR A 165 4.97 -26.69 3.78
N ARG A 166 4.18 -27.76 3.85
CA ARG A 166 3.12 -27.90 4.87
C ARG A 166 3.70 -27.78 6.28
N SER A 167 4.79 -28.50 6.56
CA SER A 167 5.46 -28.42 7.86
C SER A 167 5.97 -27.00 8.17
N LEU A 168 6.60 -26.33 7.19
CA LEU A 168 7.01 -24.93 7.32
C LEU A 168 5.83 -24.03 7.69
N PHE A 169 4.71 -24.14 6.97
CA PHE A 169 3.51 -23.37 7.22
C PHE A 169 2.98 -23.59 8.64
N GLU A 170 2.81 -24.86 9.05
CA GLU A 170 2.28 -25.24 10.37
C GLU A 170 3.17 -24.75 11.51
N ARG A 171 4.50 -24.91 11.37
CA ARG A 171 5.46 -24.45 12.37
C ARG A 171 5.42 -22.94 12.54
N ILE A 172 5.36 -22.18 11.43
CA ILE A 172 5.25 -20.73 11.50
C ILE A 172 3.92 -20.32 12.14
N ALA A 173 2.81 -20.94 11.75
CA ALA A 173 1.49 -20.69 12.33
C ALA A 173 1.49 -20.93 13.85
N ARG A 174 2.07 -22.06 14.28
CA ARG A 174 2.23 -22.45 15.68
C ARG A 174 3.08 -21.46 16.47
N LEU A 175 4.23 -21.03 15.94
CA LEU A 175 5.10 -20.04 16.60
C LEU A 175 4.37 -18.72 16.87
N PHE A 176 3.61 -18.21 15.89
CA PHE A 176 2.78 -17.02 16.08
C PHE A 176 1.71 -17.26 17.15
N ALA A 177 0.99 -18.38 17.08
CA ALA A 177 -0.07 -18.69 18.03
C ALA A 177 0.46 -18.82 19.47
N GLU A 178 1.57 -19.54 19.68
CA GLU A 178 2.19 -19.72 20.99
C GLU A 178 2.64 -18.38 21.60
N GLN A 179 3.33 -17.54 20.83
CA GLN A 179 3.72 -16.22 21.34
C GLN A 179 2.50 -15.32 21.61
N LEU A 180 1.46 -15.36 20.78
CA LEU A 180 0.24 -14.60 21.04
C LEU A 180 -0.44 -15.05 22.34
N ARG A 181 -0.49 -16.36 22.64
CA ARG A 181 -1.01 -16.85 23.93
C ARG A 181 -0.22 -16.28 25.11
N GLN A 182 1.11 -16.26 25.01
CA GLN A 182 1.98 -15.66 26.03
C GLN A 182 1.73 -14.15 26.17
N ASP A 183 1.57 -13.44 25.05
CA ASP A 183 1.27 -12.00 25.05
C ASP A 183 -0.08 -11.71 25.70
N PHE A 184 -1.12 -12.52 25.46
CA PHE A 184 -2.40 -12.38 26.17
C PHE A 184 -2.28 -12.65 27.67
N ALA A 185 -1.49 -13.65 28.08
CA ALA A 185 -1.23 -13.91 29.49
C ALA A 185 -0.48 -12.75 30.15
N ALA A 186 0.55 -12.20 29.51
CA ALA A 186 1.28 -11.03 29.97
C ALA A 186 0.38 -9.78 30.05
N MET A 187 -0.43 -9.52 29.03
CA MET A 187 -1.39 -8.42 29.00
C MET A 187 -2.38 -8.48 30.18
N ARG A 188 -2.93 -9.67 30.48
CA ARG A 188 -3.83 -9.87 31.64
C ARG A 188 -3.16 -9.59 32.98
N ARG A 189 -1.84 -9.79 33.08
CA ARG A 189 -1.02 -9.46 34.25
C ARG A 189 -0.52 -8.01 34.25
N GLY A 190 -0.90 -7.19 33.26
CA GLY A 190 -0.40 -5.83 33.12
C GLY A 190 1.09 -5.73 32.76
N GLN A 191 1.67 -6.80 32.21
CA GLN A 191 3.08 -6.90 31.83
C GLN A 191 3.32 -6.48 30.38
N ARG A 192 4.57 -6.15 30.03
CA ARG A 192 4.97 -5.85 28.66
C ARG A 192 4.76 -7.09 27.77
N VAL A 193 4.21 -6.88 26.58
CA VAL A 193 3.98 -7.91 25.57
C VAL A 193 5.02 -7.83 24.45
N SER A 194 5.19 -8.92 23.70
CA SER A 194 6.07 -8.96 22.54
C SER A 194 5.52 -8.14 21.36
N LEU A 195 6.35 -7.94 20.34
CA LEU A 195 5.92 -7.33 19.07
C LEU A 195 5.25 -8.33 18.11
N CYS A 196 4.93 -9.55 18.53
CA CYS A 196 4.31 -10.57 17.68
C CYS A 196 3.01 -10.06 17.05
N ALA A 197 2.11 -9.47 17.85
CA ALA A 197 0.85 -8.92 17.35
C ALA A 197 1.01 -7.76 16.34
N LYS A 198 2.14 -7.02 16.38
CA LYS A 198 2.46 -5.99 15.36
C LYS A 198 2.70 -6.62 13.99
N TRP A 199 3.33 -7.78 13.97
CA TRP A 199 3.79 -8.43 12.75
C TRP A 199 2.91 -9.58 12.29
N CYS A 200 2.03 -10.10 13.14
CA CYS A 200 1.04 -11.10 12.77
C CYS A 200 0.28 -10.64 11.51
N PRO A 201 0.14 -11.50 10.49
CA PRO A 201 -0.54 -11.12 9.27
C PRO A 201 -1.98 -10.72 9.57
N LEU A 202 -2.49 -9.76 8.79
CA LEU A 202 -3.88 -9.35 8.83
C LEU A 202 -4.63 -10.02 7.68
N LEU A 203 -5.87 -10.45 7.96
CA LEU A 203 -6.72 -11.11 6.99
C LEU A 203 -6.88 -10.25 5.73
N TYR A 204 -6.67 -10.86 4.56
CA TYR A 204 -6.73 -10.21 3.24
C TYR A 204 -5.71 -9.09 3.00
N HIS A 205 -4.66 -8.98 3.82
CA HIS A 205 -3.53 -8.08 3.58
C HIS A 205 -2.32 -8.82 2.98
N SER A 206 -1.27 -8.05 2.69
CA SER A 206 -0.09 -8.43 1.93
C SER A 206 0.34 -9.90 2.08
N PHE A 207 0.74 -10.36 3.28
CA PHE A 207 1.22 -11.74 3.49
C PHE A 207 0.11 -12.79 3.43
N ASP A 208 -1.05 -12.49 3.99
CA ASP A 208 -2.19 -13.41 4.00
C ASP A 208 -2.72 -13.70 2.60
N ARG A 209 -2.77 -12.69 1.72
CA ARG A 209 -3.16 -12.86 0.31
C ARG A 209 -2.30 -13.87 -0.45
N ARG A 210 -1.07 -14.11 0.03
CA ARG A 210 -0.08 -14.94 -0.64
C ARG A 210 0.06 -16.31 -0.02
N THR A 211 -0.21 -16.42 1.28
CA THR A 211 0.13 -17.62 2.08
C THR A 211 -1.08 -18.23 2.76
N LEU A 212 -2.18 -17.47 2.95
CA LEU A 212 -3.34 -17.86 3.76
C LEU A 212 -3.03 -18.14 5.24
N LEU A 213 -1.87 -17.66 5.72
CA LEU A 213 -1.36 -17.95 7.06
C LEU A 213 -2.27 -17.47 8.21
N CYS A 214 -3.13 -16.46 8.01
CA CYS A 214 -4.02 -16.01 9.09
C CYS A 214 -4.95 -17.12 9.56
N GLU A 215 -5.42 -17.99 8.65
CA GLU A 215 -6.24 -19.13 9.04
C GLU A 215 -5.43 -20.14 9.84
N GLY A 216 -4.20 -20.44 9.39
CA GLY A 216 -3.21 -21.23 10.10
C GLY A 216 -3.07 -20.82 11.57
N ILE A 217 -2.71 -19.55 11.78
CA ILE A 217 -2.51 -18.97 13.12
C ILE A 217 -3.80 -19.01 13.93
N ALA A 218 -4.95 -18.70 13.31
CA ALA A 218 -6.23 -18.67 13.98
C ALA A 218 -6.65 -20.04 14.51
N ARG A 219 -6.50 -21.11 13.71
CA ARG A 219 -6.86 -22.47 14.15
C ARG A 219 -5.96 -22.97 15.27
N TRP A 220 -4.65 -22.68 15.20
CA TRP A 220 -3.74 -22.98 16.32
C TRP A 220 -4.09 -22.22 17.59
N LEU A 221 -4.45 -20.94 17.48
CA LEU A 221 -4.77 -20.11 18.64
C LEU A 221 -6.14 -20.45 19.24
N PHE A 222 -7.11 -20.84 18.41
CA PHE A 222 -8.48 -21.19 18.77
C PHE A 222 -8.86 -22.55 18.15
N PRO A 223 -8.50 -23.67 18.81
CA PRO A 223 -8.77 -25.00 18.28
C PRO A 223 -10.27 -25.29 18.26
N ALA A 224 -10.72 -26.11 17.29
CA ALA A 224 -12.13 -26.49 17.12
C ALA A 224 -12.75 -27.19 18.35
N THR A 225 -11.91 -27.74 19.22
CA THR A 225 -12.31 -28.38 20.49
C THR A 225 -12.85 -27.40 21.54
N LEU A 226 -12.69 -26.08 21.35
CA LEU A 226 -13.23 -25.10 22.27
C LEU A 226 -14.77 -25.11 22.25
N PRO A 227 -15.45 -24.99 23.42
CA PRO A 227 -16.91 -25.02 23.51
C PRO A 227 -17.62 -23.98 22.63
N GLU A 228 -16.99 -22.84 22.37
CA GLU A 228 -17.51 -21.77 21.49
C GLU A 228 -17.63 -22.16 20.00
N PHE A 229 -17.03 -23.29 19.61
CA PHE A 229 -17.14 -23.87 18.27
C PHE A 229 -17.93 -25.19 18.24
N ALA A 230 -18.49 -25.63 19.36
CA ALA A 230 -19.33 -26.83 19.40
C ALA A 230 -20.49 -26.71 18.39
N GLY A 231 -20.67 -27.74 17.56
CA GLY A 231 -21.72 -27.77 16.52
C GLY A 231 -21.50 -26.84 15.33
N CYS A 232 -20.34 -26.18 15.21
CA CYS A 232 -20.00 -25.40 14.01
C CYS A 232 -19.58 -26.32 12.86
N SER A 233 -20.05 -26.04 11.64
CA SER A 233 -19.43 -26.61 10.42
C SER A 233 -18.00 -26.10 10.25
N GLU A 234 -17.14 -26.83 9.52
CA GLU A 234 -15.75 -26.43 9.23
C GLU A 234 -15.65 -24.98 8.71
N ARG A 235 -16.57 -24.60 7.81
CA ARG A 235 -16.61 -23.25 7.25
C ARG A 235 -16.95 -22.18 8.30
N GLN A 236 -17.88 -22.47 9.21
CA GLN A 236 -18.24 -21.57 10.31
C GLN A 236 -17.09 -21.46 11.31
N TYR A 237 -16.45 -22.58 11.66
CA TYR A 237 -15.27 -22.61 12.53
C TYR A 237 -14.14 -21.74 11.95
N ALA A 238 -13.73 -21.98 10.71
CA ALA A 238 -12.66 -21.23 10.05
C ALA A 238 -12.96 -19.72 9.97
N TYR A 239 -14.22 -19.33 9.73
CA TYR A 239 -14.64 -17.93 9.78
C TYR A 239 -14.53 -17.33 11.19
N ARG A 240 -15.11 -18.01 12.20
CA ARG A 240 -15.13 -17.54 13.58
C ARG A 240 -13.72 -17.44 14.17
N ALA A 241 -12.86 -18.43 13.94
CA ALA A 241 -11.47 -18.42 14.38
C ALA A 241 -10.70 -17.21 13.82
N ARG A 242 -10.82 -16.91 12.52
CA ARG A 242 -10.17 -15.75 11.90
C ARG A 242 -10.72 -14.42 12.42
N ASP A 243 -12.04 -14.33 12.66
CA ASP A 243 -12.67 -13.14 13.23
C ASP A 243 -12.19 -12.89 14.68
N LEU A 244 -12.05 -13.96 15.48
CA LEU A 244 -11.47 -13.91 16.82
C LEU A 244 -10.02 -13.47 16.78
N LEU A 245 -9.18 -14.03 15.90
CA LEU A 245 -7.81 -13.57 15.72
C LEU A 245 -7.75 -12.06 15.43
N ARG A 246 -8.60 -11.55 14.52
CA ARG A 246 -8.68 -10.11 14.22
C ARG A 246 -9.02 -9.28 15.46
N LYS A 247 -10.02 -9.70 16.25
CA LYS A 247 -10.42 -9.01 17.50
C LYS A 247 -9.27 -8.99 18.51
N ARG A 248 -8.64 -10.14 18.69
CA ARG A 248 -7.54 -10.40 19.64
C ARG A 248 -6.28 -9.60 19.29
N LEU A 249 -5.93 -9.49 18.01
CA LEU A 249 -4.87 -8.59 17.55
C LEU A 249 -5.22 -7.11 17.82
N SER A 250 -6.49 -6.70 17.65
CA SER A 250 -6.91 -5.34 17.97
C SER A 250 -6.76 -5.02 19.48
N GLU A 251 -7.02 -5.98 20.36
CA GLU A 251 -6.82 -5.85 21.80
C GLU A 251 -5.33 -5.67 22.15
N LEU A 252 -4.45 -6.55 21.67
CA LEU A 252 -3.01 -6.45 21.93
C LEU A 252 -2.41 -5.16 21.35
N THR A 253 -2.80 -4.78 20.14
CA THR A 253 -2.27 -3.57 19.50
C THR A 253 -2.75 -2.28 20.16
N GLU A 254 -3.94 -2.28 20.77
CA GLU A 254 -4.42 -1.21 21.64
C GLU A 254 -3.62 -1.14 22.95
N TYR A 255 -3.42 -2.28 23.61
CA TYR A 255 -2.64 -2.38 24.84
C TYR A 255 -1.19 -1.88 24.67
N MET A 256 -0.55 -2.28 23.56
CA MET A 256 0.79 -1.83 23.18
C MET A 256 0.87 -0.33 22.85
N LYS A 257 -0.27 0.34 22.62
CA LYS A 257 -0.34 1.72 22.12
C LYS A 257 0.50 1.93 20.86
N LEU A 258 0.35 1.03 19.87
CA LEU A 258 1.14 1.09 18.64
C LEU A 258 1.01 2.45 17.94
N PRO A 259 2.11 3.10 17.56
CA PRO A 259 2.08 4.44 16.96
C PRO A 259 1.23 4.50 15.69
N GLU A 260 1.35 3.49 14.82
CA GLU A 260 0.59 3.42 13.57
C GLU A 260 -0.93 3.42 13.83
N ARG A 261 -1.37 2.72 14.88
CA ARG A 261 -2.77 2.68 15.31
C ARG A 261 -3.23 4.03 15.87
N LEU A 262 -2.44 4.63 16.77
CA LEU A 262 -2.76 5.94 17.37
C LEU A 262 -2.85 7.04 16.31
N ILE A 263 -1.92 7.04 15.35
CA ILE A 263 -1.92 7.96 14.20
C ILE A 263 -3.20 7.79 13.37
N CYS A 264 -3.56 6.55 13.00
CA CYS A 264 -4.77 6.27 12.24
C CYS A 264 -6.06 6.67 12.97
N GLN A 265 -6.07 6.62 14.30
CA GLN A 265 -7.21 7.03 15.13
C GLN A 265 -7.17 8.51 15.54
N HIS A 266 -6.18 9.27 15.06
CA HIS A 266 -5.94 10.67 15.43
C HIS A 266 -5.77 10.90 16.95
N ARG A 267 -5.27 9.89 17.68
CA ARG A 267 -5.00 9.92 19.14
C ARG A 267 -3.58 10.40 19.43
N TRP A 268 -3.22 11.55 18.88
CA TRP A 268 -1.86 12.11 18.96
C TRP A 268 -1.38 12.36 20.39
N ALA A 269 -2.27 12.80 21.28
CA ALA A 269 -1.96 13.08 22.67
C ALA A 269 -1.43 11.84 23.44
N GLU A 270 -1.77 10.63 23.00
CA GLU A 270 -1.32 9.38 23.64
C GLU A 270 0.05 8.90 23.14
N ILE A 271 0.56 9.51 22.06
CA ILE A 271 1.88 9.17 21.51
C ILE A 271 2.96 9.66 22.49
N ARG A 272 3.80 8.72 22.92
CA ARG A 272 4.93 8.99 23.83
C ARG A 272 6.23 9.04 23.05
N TYR A 273 6.61 10.23 22.56
CA TYR A 273 7.79 10.43 21.69
C TYR A 273 9.08 9.82 22.25
N LYS A 274 9.36 10.00 23.55
CA LYS A 274 10.54 9.43 24.22
C LYS A 274 10.66 7.90 24.08
N SER A 275 9.53 7.19 23.98
CA SER A 275 9.51 5.73 23.86
C SER A 275 9.56 5.22 22.42
N LEU A 276 9.39 6.11 21.43
CA LEU A 276 9.36 5.71 20.03
C LEU A 276 10.74 5.32 19.52
N PRO A 277 10.86 4.24 18.74
CA PRO A 277 12.09 3.95 18.00
C PRO A 277 12.42 5.09 17.02
N ALA A 278 13.71 5.37 16.81
CA ALA A 278 14.18 6.38 15.85
C ALA A 278 13.61 6.17 14.44
N ALA A 279 13.51 4.92 13.99
CA ALA A 279 12.92 4.58 12.70
C ALA A 279 11.43 5.00 12.59
N CYS A 280 10.67 4.92 13.69
CA CYS A 280 9.28 5.39 13.74
C CYS A 280 9.21 6.91 13.73
N LEU A 281 10.08 7.58 14.49
CA LEU A 281 10.18 9.03 14.51
C LEU A 281 10.42 9.58 13.12
N THR A 282 11.38 9.03 12.40
CA THR A 282 11.66 9.46 11.02
C THR A 282 10.50 9.17 10.08
N LYS A 283 9.96 7.96 10.10
CA LYS A 283 8.87 7.58 9.18
C LYS A 283 7.65 8.49 9.30
N HIS A 284 7.39 9.01 10.51
CA HIS A 284 6.18 9.76 10.82
C HIS A 284 6.45 11.23 11.21
N ALA A 285 7.68 11.73 11.07
CA ALA A 285 8.09 13.08 11.49
C ALA A 285 7.14 14.17 10.98
N LYS A 286 6.92 14.23 9.66
CA LYS A 286 5.97 15.18 9.04
C LYS A 286 4.54 15.07 9.58
N SER A 287 4.11 13.86 9.93
CA SER A 287 2.77 13.66 10.52
C SER A 287 2.70 14.20 11.96
N PHE A 288 3.76 14.01 12.75
CA PHE A 288 3.86 14.56 14.10
C PHE A 288 3.91 16.08 14.08
N GLU A 289 4.73 16.66 13.21
CA GLU A 289 4.82 18.10 13.04
C GLU A 289 3.48 18.71 12.62
N LYS A 290 2.78 18.08 11.68
CA LYS A 290 1.49 18.58 11.19
C LYS A 290 0.36 18.51 12.22
N HIS A 291 0.33 17.47 13.05
CA HIS A 291 -0.84 17.15 13.88
C HIS A 291 -0.62 17.31 15.39
N ASP A 292 0.63 17.39 15.84
CA ASP A 292 1.02 17.54 17.25
C ASP A 292 2.28 18.44 17.36
N SER A 293 2.27 19.54 16.59
CA SER A 293 3.41 20.45 16.41
C SER A 293 4.04 20.92 17.72
N VAL A 294 3.23 21.28 18.71
CA VAL A 294 3.69 21.85 19.98
C VAL A 294 4.53 20.82 20.76
N ARG A 295 3.96 19.64 21.05
CA ARG A 295 4.68 18.62 21.83
C ARG A 295 5.84 18.01 21.04
N PHE A 296 5.69 17.89 19.72
CA PHE A 296 6.75 17.40 18.87
C PHE A 296 7.93 18.38 18.84
N LYS A 297 7.66 19.69 18.68
CA LYS A 297 8.71 20.72 18.74
C LYS A 297 9.39 20.75 20.11
N GLU A 298 8.63 20.75 21.21
CA GLU A 298 9.21 20.65 22.55
C GLU A 298 10.08 19.40 22.75
N PHE A 299 9.70 18.28 22.14
CA PHE A 299 10.51 17.07 22.15
C PHE A 299 11.80 17.26 21.34
N MET A 300 11.71 17.86 20.16
CA MET A 300 12.88 18.15 19.30
C MET A 300 13.84 19.14 19.97
N ASP A 301 13.35 20.22 20.57
CA ASP A 301 14.16 21.19 21.31
C ASP A 301 14.90 20.52 22.48
N LYS A 302 14.25 19.55 23.16
CA LYS A 302 14.88 18.74 24.22
C LYS A 302 15.91 17.75 23.68
N VAL A 303 15.74 17.24 22.46
CA VAL A 303 16.71 16.36 21.79
C VAL A 303 17.93 17.17 21.36
N GLU A 304 17.73 18.34 20.76
CA GLU A 304 18.81 19.25 20.35
C GLU A 304 19.61 19.77 21.55
N GLY A 305 18.92 20.13 22.63
CA GLY A 305 19.56 20.51 23.89
C GLY A 305 20.14 19.35 24.71
N GLY A 306 20.18 18.12 24.20
CA GLY A 306 20.77 16.95 24.87
C GLY A 306 20.02 16.44 26.11
N LYS A 307 18.82 16.97 26.40
CA LYS A 307 18.03 16.63 27.61
C LYS A 307 17.25 15.32 27.45
N VAL A 308 17.00 14.89 26.21
CA VAL A 308 16.26 13.66 25.92
C VAL A 308 17.00 12.83 24.87
N ARG A 309 17.37 11.60 25.25
CA ARG A 309 17.99 10.63 24.37
C ARG A 309 16.96 9.96 23.46
N VAL A 310 17.25 9.92 22.16
CA VAL A 310 16.45 9.20 21.16
C VAL A 310 16.80 7.72 21.15
N ASN A 311 15.80 6.84 21.01
CA ASN A 311 16.04 5.40 20.90
C ASN A 311 16.57 5.03 19.50
N THR A 312 17.89 5.11 19.31
CA THR A 312 18.60 4.86 18.03
C THR A 312 18.98 3.39 17.79
N GLY A 313 18.47 2.46 18.61
CA GLY A 313 18.96 1.07 18.65
C GLY A 313 18.84 0.26 17.35
N ALA A 314 18.12 0.74 16.33
CA ALA A 314 17.97 0.08 15.03
C ALA A 314 18.49 0.92 13.84
N LEU A 315 19.00 2.13 14.09
CA LEU A 315 19.43 3.05 13.02
C LEU A 315 20.93 2.89 12.78
N GLN A 316 21.34 2.82 11.52
CA GLN A 316 22.74 2.74 11.14
C GLN A 316 23.37 4.12 10.88
N PRO A 317 24.70 4.28 11.03
CA PRO A 317 25.39 5.56 10.83
C PRO A 317 25.05 6.22 9.47
N HIS A 318 25.14 5.44 8.39
CA HIS A 318 24.89 5.92 7.02
C HIS A 318 23.44 6.38 6.80
N GLU A 319 22.47 5.80 7.52
CA GLU A 319 21.06 6.21 7.45
C GLU A 319 20.83 7.58 8.11
N ILE A 320 21.63 7.94 9.12
CA ILE A 320 21.61 9.26 9.76
C ILE A 320 22.25 10.30 8.83
N LEU A 321 23.44 10.01 8.33
CA LEU A 321 24.17 10.90 7.43
C LEU A 321 23.36 11.24 6.19
N LYS A 322 22.64 10.28 5.60
CA LYS A 322 21.82 10.58 4.42
C LYS A 322 20.71 11.59 4.69
N ARG A 323 20.23 11.67 5.93
CA ARG A 323 19.18 12.63 6.33
C ARG A 323 19.73 14.00 6.66
N VAL A 324 20.95 14.10 7.17
CA VAL A 324 21.56 15.41 7.46
C VAL A 324 21.69 16.26 6.19
N GLN A 325 21.82 15.61 5.03
CA GLN A 325 21.85 16.25 3.71
C GLN A 325 20.48 16.81 3.25
N ARG A 326 19.40 16.55 4.00
CA ARG A 326 18.06 17.12 3.73
C ARG A 326 17.80 18.26 4.73
N ALA A 327 17.47 19.45 4.22
CA ALA A 327 17.30 20.66 5.03
C ALA A 327 16.31 20.49 6.20
N ASP A 328 15.18 19.81 5.99
CA ASP A 328 14.11 19.68 6.99
C ASP A 328 14.42 18.68 8.13
N ASP A 329 15.41 17.79 7.95
CA ASP A 329 15.70 16.69 8.90
C ASP A 329 16.99 16.92 9.70
N LYS A 330 17.71 18.04 9.49
CA LYS A 330 19.06 18.28 10.03
C LYS A 330 19.14 18.14 11.55
N ALA A 331 18.22 18.79 12.29
CA ALA A 331 18.21 18.74 13.76
C ALA A 331 17.94 17.32 14.32
N LEU A 332 17.01 16.57 13.69
CA LEU A 332 16.73 15.19 14.07
C LEU A 332 17.93 14.28 13.78
N ALA A 333 18.57 14.43 12.62
CA ALA A 333 19.76 13.68 12.26
C ALA A 333 20.92 13.96 13.23
N GLN A 334 21.16 15.24 13.56
CA GLN A 334 22.16 15.65 14.54
C GLN A 334 21.92 15.00 15.91
N GLY A 335 20.69 15.08 16.44
CA GLY A 335 20.35 14.45 17.72
C GLY A 335 20.46 12.92 17.69
N GLN A 336 20.12 12.28 16.55
CA GLN A 336 20.30 10.84 16.36
C GLN A 336 21.78 10.44 16.34
N TRP A 337 22.64 11.25 15.72
CA TRP A 337 24.09 11.03 15.68
C TRP A 337 24.71 11.14 17.07
N GLN A 338 24.42 12.20 17.81
CA GLN A 338 24.95 12.38 19.18
C GLN A 338 24.50 11.24 20.11
N ALA A 339 23.21 10.87 20.08
CA ALA A 339 22.70 9.75 20.86
C ALA A 339 23.35 8.40 20.48
N MET A 340 23.78 8.24 19.22
CA MET A 340 24.53 7.07 18.77
C MET A 340 25.97 7.09 19.31
N LEU A 341 26.68 8.22 19.22
CA LEU A 341 28.04 8.36 19.75
C LEU A 341 28.07 8.07 21.26
N GLU A 342 27.16 8.68 22.04
CA GLU A 342 27.03 8.42 23.48
C GLU A 342 26.78 6.94 23.78
N ARG A 343 25.85 6.31 23.04
CA ARG A 343 25.57 4.87 23.19
C ARG A 343 26.79 4.00 22.98
N ILE A 344 27.61 4.34 21.99
CA ILE A 344 28.81 3.56 21.69
C ILE A 344 29.87 3.83 22.76
N ARG A 345 30.06 5.10 23.20
CA ARG A 345 30.94 5.45 24.32
C ARG A 345 30.57 4.69 25.61
N GLU A 346 29.29 4.62 25.96
CA GLU A 346 28.79 3.84 27.10
C GLU A 346 29.11 2.33 26.98
N ALA A 347 29.13 1.80 25.76
CA ALA A 347 29.41 0.39 25.50
C ALA A 347 30.90 0.06 25.43
N GLY A 348 31.77 1.08 25.34
CA GLY A 348 33.22 0.99 25.24
C GLY A 348 33.80 2.06 24.31
N GLN A 349 34.92 2.69 24.68
CA GLN A 349 35.59 3.70 23.86
C GLN A 349 36.58 3.06 22.88
N LEU A 350 36.61 3.53 21.63
CA LEU A 350 37.68 3.18 20.70
C LEU A 350 38.98 3.88 21.18
N GLN A 351 40.05 3.14 21.39
CA GLN A 351 41.33 3.71 21.85
C GLN A 351 42.39 3.62 20.76
N ASP A 352 43.07 4.73 20.49
CA ASP A 352 44.21 4.81 19.58
C ASP A 352 43.90 4.23 18.18
N CYS A 353 42.68 4.43 17.65
CA CYS A 353 42.27 4.00 16.31
C CYS A 353 42.30 5.15 15.30
N ILE A 354 42.61 4.87 14.04
CA ILE A 354 42.47 5.83 12.93
C ILE A 354 41.81 5.16 11.72
N ALA A 355 40.98 5.93 11.00
CA ALA A 355 40.31 5.46 9.78
C ALA A 355 41.04 5.91 8.52
N VAL A 356 41.16 5.02 7.54
CA VAL A 356 41.45 5.34 6.14
C VAL A 356 40.11 5.36 5.41
N CYS A 357 39.71 6.53 4.92
CA CYS A 357 38.38 6.76 4.34
C CYS A 357 38.45 6.73 2.81
N ASP A 358 37.89 5.70 2.19
CA ASP A 358 37.77 5.61 0.73
C ASP A 358 36.59 6.42 0.21
N VAL A 359 36.91 7.57 -0.40
CA VAL A 359 35.97 8.44 -1.11
C VAL A 359 36.19 8.40 -2.62
N SER A 360 36.77 7.30 -3.13
CA SER A 360 37.03 7.13 -4.55
C SER A 360 35.77 6.94 -5.41
N GLY A 361 35.92 7.14 -6.71
CA GLY A 361 34.82 6.99 -7.66
C GLY A 361 34.12 5.63 -7.60
N SER A 362 34.86 4.53 -7.37
CA SER A 362 34.29 3.16 -7.28
C SER A 362 33.35 2.98 -6.09
N MET A 363 33.55 3.76 -5.03
CA MET A 363 32.70 3.80 -3.84
C MET A 363 31.34 4.50 -4.08
N SER A 364 31.14 5.12 -5.25
CA SER A 364 29.85 5.71 -5.64
C SER A 364 28.77 4.66 -5.92
N CYS A 365 29.11 3.36 -5.94
CA CYS A 365 28.14 2.29 -6.13
C CYS A 365 27.13 2.21 -4.97
N GLU A 366 25.91 1.81 -5.31
CA GLU A 366 24.80 1.77 -4.36
C GLU A 366 24.95 0.62 -3.35
N ALA A 367 24.94 0.96 -2.06
CA ALA A 367 25.06 0.07 -0.91
C ALA A 367 23.70 -0.26 -0.27
N ALA A 368 22.81 0.72 -0.23
CA ALA A 368 21.41 0.59 0.17
C ALA A 368 20.56 1.62 -0.62
N PRO A 369 19.22 1.60 -0.56
CA PRO A 369 18.41 2.52 -1.36
C PRO A 369 18.80 4.00 -1.09
N ASN A 370 19.32 4.66 -2.13
CA ASN A 370 19.85 6.05 -2.07
C ASN A 370 21.07 6.25 -1.13
N VAL A 371 21.79 5.19 -0.76
CA VAL A 371 23.02 5.23 0.04
C VAL A 371 24.13 4.56 -0.77
N SER A 372 25.25 5.25 -0.97
CA SER A 372 26.43 4.68 -1.64
C SER A 372 27.40 4.02 -0.66
N CYS A 373 28.33 3.20 -1.16
CA CYS A 373 29.42 2.66 -0.32
C CYS A 373 30.28 3.79 0.26
N MET A 374 30.45 4.89 -0.47
CA MET A 374 31.11 6.12 -0.01
C MET A 374 30.38 6.74 1.18
N ASP A 375 29.04 6.80 1.15
CA ASP A 375 28.26 7.30 2.28
C ASP A 375 28.50 6.45 3.54
N VAL A 376 28.65 5.13 3.38
CA VAL A 376 29.00 4.22 4.48
C VAL A 376 30.44 4.43 4.97
N ALA A 377 31.40 4.56 4.06
CA ALA A 377 32.81 4.81 4.39
C ALA A 377 32.98 6.11 5.19
N ILE A 378 32.31 7.19 4.77
CA ILE A 378 32.29 8.46 5.49
C ILE A 378 31.66 8.28 6.88
N ALA A 379 30.52 7.58 6.96
CA ALA A 379 29.82 7.38 8.22
C ALA A 379 30.67 6.65 9.26
N LEU A 380 31.32 5.55 8.86
CA LEU A 380 32.17 4.75 9.75
C LEU A 380 33.46 5.51 10.10
N SER A 381 34.05 6.24 9.15
CA SER A 381 35.27 7.04 9.40
C SER A 381 35.03 8.18 10.38
N LEU A 382 33.92 8.91 10.25
CA LEU A 382 33.52 9.94 11.22
C LEU A 382 33.27 9.33 12.60
N LEU A 383 32.66 8.15 12.65
CA LEU A 383 32.40 7.45 13.92
C LEU A 383 33.71 7.04 14.61
N VAL A 384 34.71 6.55 13.86
CA VAL A 384 36.05 6.30 14.40
C VAL A 384 36.71 7.59 14.89
N ALA A 385 36.69 8.66 14.08
CA ALA A 385 37.33 9.92 14.41
C ALA A 385 36.74 10.63 15.65
N GLU A 386 35.42 10.53 15.86
CA GLU A 386 34.69 11.12 17.00
C GLU A 386 34.77 10.28 18.29
N LEU A 387 34.95 8.96 18.16
CA LEU A 387 35.00 8.04 19.31
C LEU A 387 36.42 7.72 19.76
N SER A 388 37.39 7.77 18.83
CA SER A 388 38.79 7.48 19.13
C SER A 388 39.37 8.50 20.10
N SER A 389 40.17 8.02 21.03
CA SER A 389 40.98 8.82 21.96
C SER A 389 42.45 8.78 21.58
N GLY A 390 43.20 9.81 21.97
CA GLY A 390 44.65 9.89 21.73
C GLY A 390 45.05 10.94 20.69
N PRO A 391 46.33 10.95 20.27
CA PRO A 391 46.90 11.99 19.41
C PRO A 391 46.30 12.04 18.00
N LEU A 392 45.57 11.00 17.61
CA LEU A 392 44.88 10.86 16.32
C LEU A 392 43.37 11.05 16.42
N ALA A 393 42.86 11.51 17.56
CA ALA A 393 41.46 11.90 17.68
C ALA A 393 41.11 13.01 16.66
N ARG A 394 39.88 12.96 16.12
CA ARG A 394 39.40 13.87 15.07
C ARG A 394 40.29 13.92 13.82
N GLN A 395 40.98 12.84 13.49
CA GLN A 395 41.79 12.73 12.27
C GLN A 395 41.39 11.52 11.44
N VAL A 396 41.55 11.65 10.12
CA VAL A 396 41.32 10.59 9.13
C VAL A 396 42.48 10.57 8.12
N ILE A 397 42.75 9.41 7.54
CA ILE A 397 43.73 9.25 6.47
C ILE A 397 43.02 9.23 5.13
N THR A 398 43.54 9.96 4.15
CA THR A 398 43.02 9.97 2.78
C THR A 398 43.32 8.67 2.04
N PHE A 399 42.36 8.20 1.24
CA PHE A 399 42.53 7.05 0.36
C PHE A 399 43.21 7.48 -0.95
N HIS A 400 44.54 7.57 -0.91
CA HIS A 400 45.34 8.15 -1.99
C HIS A 400 46.68 7.41 -2.13
N GLU A 401 47.28 7.43 -3.33
CA GLU A 401 48.65 6.90 -3.55
C GLU A 401 49.71 7.65 -2.75
N ARG A 402 49.39 8.90 -2.39
CA ARG A 402 50.12 9.80 -1.50
C ARG A 402 49.20 10.13 -0.32
N PRO A 403 49.01 9.21 0.63
CA PRO A 403 48.09 9.42 1.73
C PRO A 403 48.56 10.59 2.60
N SER A 404 47.63 11.23 3.29
CA SER A 404 47.87 12.31 4.24
C SER A 404 46.93 12.16 5.43
N ILE A 405 47.38 12.59 6.61
CA ILE A 405 46.55 12.67 7.81
C ILE A 405 45.86 14.03 7.81
N VAL A 406 44.53 14.03 7.84
CA VAL A 406 43.72 15.24 7.78
C VAL A 406 42.95 15.38 9.09
N LYS A 407 43.08 16.55 9.72
CA LYS A 407 42.29 16.93 10.90
C LYS A 407 40.90 17.37 10.45
N LEU A 408 39.86 16.83 11.09
CA LEU A 408 38.49 17.25 10.89
C LEU A 408 38.29 18.69 11.41
N PRO A 409 37.39 19.48 10.80
CA PRO A 409 37.08 20.82 11.30
C PRO A 409 36.58 20.77 12.75
N ASP A 410 36.87 21.81 13.51
CA ASP A 410 36.45 21.94 14.92
C ASP A 410 34.98 22.43 14.98
N THR A 411 34.08 21.59 14.45
CA THR A 411 32.62 21.80 14.41
C THR A 411 31.90 20.56 14.93
N SER A 412 30.76 20.77 15.57
CA SER A 412 29.82 19.69 15.93
C SER A 412 28.74 19.46 14.88
N ASP A 413 28.69 20.28 13.82
CA ASP A 413 27.69 20.16 12.76
C ASP A 413 27.99 18.94 11.88
N LEU A 414 27.11 17.93 11.93
CA LEU A 414 27.29 16.71 11.16
C LEU A 414 27.26 16.96 9.64
N CYS A 415 26.51 17.95 9.15
CA CYS A 415 26.46 18.26 7.72
C CYS A 415 27.81 18.77 7.24
N GLU A 416 28.42 19.69 7.99
CA GLU A 416 29.74 20.25 7.68
C GLU A 416 30.82 19.17 7.70
N LEU A 417 30.78 18.27 8.69
CA LEU A 417 31.72 17.14 8.79
C LEU A 417 31.58 16.18 7.60
N VAL A 418 30.35 15.82 7.22
CA VAL A 418 30.09 14.94 6.08
C VAL A 418 30.58 15.56 4.78
N ASP A 419 30.27 16.83 4.57
CA ASP A 419 30.65 17.57 3.37
C ASP A 419 32.17 17.79 3.27
N PHE A 420 32.83 18.00 4.40
CA PHE A 420 34.29 18.07 4.48
C PHE A 420 34.93 16.74 4.07
N VAL A 421 34.54 15.61 4.71
CA VAL A 421 35.14 14.30 4.41
C VAL A 421 34.86 13.86 2.98
N ARG A 422 33.67 14.18 2.43
CA ARG A 422 33.31 13.86 1.05
C ARG A 422 34.20 14.55 0.00
N ARG A 423 34.76 15.72 0.34
CA ARG A 423 35.63 16.51 -0.55
C ARG A 423 37.12 16.19 -0.38
N LEU A 424 37.49 15.23 0.46
CA LEU A 424 38.89 14.83 0.60
C LEU A 424 39.43 14.29 -0.73
N ASP A 425 40.70 14.61 -0.99
CA ASP A 425 41.40 14.10 -2.16
C ASP A 425 41.50 12.57 -2.12
N TRP A 426 41.31 11.94 -3.27
CA TRP A 426 41.42 10.49 -3.45
C TRP A 426 42.18 10.16 -4.74
N GLY A 427 42.95 9.07 -4.72
CA GLY A 427 43.99 8.78 -5.72
C GLY A 427 43.74 7.53 -6.56
N GLY A 428 42.51 7.03 -6.61
CA GLY A 428 42.12 5.79 -7.30
C GLY A 428 42.57 4.49 -6.60
N SER A 429 43.67 4.52 -5.85
CA SER A 429 44.11 3.43 -4.96
C SER A 429 44.82 4.01 -3.71
N THR A 430 45.12 3.16 -2.73
CA THR A 430 45.90 3.54 -1.54
C THR A 430 47.21 2.76 -1.46
N ASN A 431 48.31 3.48 -1.21
CA ASN A 431 49.61 2.88 -0.95
C ASN A 431 49.84 2.66 0.55
N PHE A 432 49.63 1.43 1.02
CA PHE A 432 49.78 1.11 2.44
C PHE A 432 51.21 1.26 2.97
N HIS A 433 52.26 1.07 2.16
CA HIS A 433 53.62 1.38 2.62
C HIS A 433 53.74 2.82 3.10
N ARG A 434 53.16 3.76 2.35
CA ARG A 434 53.18 5.18 2.72
C ARG A 434 52.30 5.48 3.92
N VAL A 435 51.15 4.82 4.06
CA VAL A 435 50.31 4.94 5.28
C VAL A 435 51.14 4.57 6.52
N PHE A 436 51.81 3.41 6.49
CA PHE A 436 52.62 2.95 7.61
C PHE A 436 53.87 3.82 7.86
N GLN A 437 54.48 4.39 6.82
CA GLN A 437 55.57 5.37 6.95
C GLN A 437 55.14 6.70 7.59
N LEU A 438 53.90 7.16 7.32
CA LEU A 438 53.35 8.35 8.00
C LEU A 438 53.20 8.10 9.50
N LEU A 439 52.67 6.94 9.86
CA LEU A 439 52.40 6.57 11.24
C LEU A 439 53.68 6.29 12.03
N GLU A 440 54.72 5.79 11.38
CA GLU A 440 56.03 5.60 12.00
C GLU A 440 56.66 6.92 12.46
N LYS A 441 56.35 8.05 11.81
CA LYS A 441 56.83 9.37 12.23
C LYS A 441 56.12 9.91 13.47
N ILE A 442 55.02 9.29 13.89
CA ILE A 442 54.25 9.70 15.06
C ILE A 442 54.90 9.08 16.31
N PRO A 443 55.14 9.85 17.39
CA PRO A 443 55.74 9.33 18.61
C PRO A 443 54.94 8.19 19.25
N LYS A 444 53.61 8.30 19.24
CA LYS A 444 52.68 7.27 19.71
C LYS A 444 51.77 6.85 18.55
N PRO A 445 52.14 5.82 17.77
CA PRO A 445 51.34 5.35 16.65
C PRO A 445 50.00 4.76 17.13
N PRO A 446 48.99 4.69 16.25
CA PRO A 446 47.71 4.07 16.59
C PRO A 446 47.88 2.57 16.86
N LYS A 447 46.99 2.00 17.68
CA LYS A 447 46.89 0.55 17.86
C LYS A 447 46.27 -0.13 16.64
N LYS A 448 45.22 0.47 16.05
CA LYS A 448 44.49 -0.10 14.91
C LYS A 448 44.25 0.91 13.79
N ILE A 449 44.41 0.47 12.55
CA ILE A 449 44.11 1.22 11.33
C ILE A 449 42.89 0.56 10.68
N LEU A 450 41.78 1.29 10.55
CA LEU A 450 40.54 0.79 9.95
C LEU A 450 40.41 1.31 8.53
N VAL A 451 40.43 0.40 7.56
CA VAL A 451 40.36 0.72 6.13
C VAL A 451 38.96 0.43 5.62
N PHE A 452 38.18 1.49 5.36
CA PHE A 452 36.83 1.39 4.81
C PHE A 452 36.87 1.57 3.29
N SER A 453 36.77 0.49 2.51
CA SER A 453 36.94 0.52 1.04
C SER A 453 36.23 -0.66 0.36
N ASP A 454 36.19 -0.67 -0.97
CA ASP A 454 35.76 -1.80 -1.81
C ASP A 454 36.85 -2.87 -2.05
N MET A 455 37.98 -2.71 -1.36
CA MET A 455 39.15 -3.59 -1.36
C MET A 455 39.91 -3.63 -2.69
N GLN A 456 39.65 -2.72 -3.63
CA GLN A 456 40.39 -2.63 -4.89
C GLN A 456 41.71 -1.85 -4.73
N PHE A 457 42.74 -2.51 -4.21
CA PHE A 457 44.08 -1.90 -4.07
C PHE A 457 45.01 -2.32 -5.20
N ALA A 458 45.88 -1.39 -5.63
CA ALA A 458 46.93 -1.68 -6.60
C ALA A 458 47.89 -2.76 -6.06
N ASN A 459 48.21 -3.74 -6.90
CA ASN A 459 49.23 -4.74 -6.59
C ASN A 459 50.59 -4.04 -6.45
N ALA A 460 51.34 -4.36 -5.39
CA ALA A 460 52.79 -4.14 -5.44
C ALA A 460 53.38 -5.23 -6.34
N GLY A 461 54.10 -4.83 -7.39
CA GLY A 461 54.85 -5.77 -8.21
C GLY A 461 55.94 -6.46 -7.37
N GLY A 462 55.94 -7.80 -7.35
CA GLY A 462 56.96 -8.62 -6.69
C GLY A 462 56.45 -9.96 -6.15
N ASN A 463 57.38 -10.83 -5.71
CA ASN A 463 57.09 -12.17 -5.13
C ASN A 463 56.66 -12.14 -3.64
N THR A 464 56.48 -10.95 -3.03
CA THR A 464 56.10 -10.77 -1.62
C THR A 464 54.94 -9.79 -1.49
N THR A 465 53.99 -10.08 -0.60
CA THR A 465 52.84 -9.19 -0.35
C THR A 465 53.26 -7.91 0.40
N VAL A 466 52.53 -6.82 0.14
CA VAL A 466 52.70 -5.51 0.81
C VAL A 466 52.73 -5.65 2.33
N LEU A 467 51.84 -6.49 2.88
CA LEU A 467 51.77 -6.79 4.31
C LEU A 467 53.06 -7.40 4.88
N ARG A 468 53.64 -8.41 4.22
CA ARG A 468 54.89 -9.04 4.67
C ARG A 468 56.05 -8.05 4.67
N GLN A 469 56.12 -7.18 3.67
CA GLN A 469 57.13 -6.14 3.60
C GLN A 469 56.97 -5.11 4.73
N ILE A 470 55.73 -4.66 5.03
CA ILE A 470 55.47 -3.76 6.16
C ILE A 470 55.85 -4.40 7.50
N GLN A 471 55.46 -5.67 7.72
CA GLN A 471 55.82 -6.41 8.92
C GLN A 471 57.34 -6.50 9.11
N ASN A 472 58.09 -6.79 8.04
CA ASN A 472 59.54 -6.85 8.09
C ASN A 472 60.17 -5.49 8.41
N ASN A 473 59.65 -4.40 7.83
CA ASN A 473 60.14 -3.05 8.12
C ASN A 473 59.92 -2.67 9.61
N TYR A 474 58.75 -2.97 10.17
CA TYR A 474 58.47 -2.69 11.60
C TYR A 474 59.30 -3.57 12.54
N ARG A 475 59.59 -4.83 12.16
CA ARG A 475 60.51 -5.69 12.91
C ARG A 475 61.93 -5.09 12.96
N GLN A 476 62.39 -4.49 11.86
CA GLN A 476 63.70 -3.85 11.81
C GLN A 476 63.79 -2.58 12.66
N THR A 477 62.69 -1.83 12.80
CA THR A 477 62.68 -0.56 13.55
C THR A 477 62.42 -0.74 15.04
N GLY A 478 62.07 -1.97 15.47
CA GLY A 478 61.76 -2.30 16.87
C GLY A 478 60.44 -1.71 17.37
N ARG A 479 59.65 -1.08 16.49
CA ARG A 479 58.34 -0.49 16.83
C ARG A 479 57.23 -1.51 16.70
N THR A 480 56.20 -1.36 17.54
CA THR A 480 54.98 -2.16 17.41
C THR A 480 54.20 -1.73 16.18
N MET A 481 53.93 -2.67 15.28
CA MET A 481 53.11 -2.45 14.09
C MET A 481 51.63 -2.28 14.50
N PRO A 482 50.94 -1.22 14.04
CA PRO A 482 49.49 -1.11 14.17
C PRO A 482 48.78 -2.28 13.49
N GLU A 483 47.72 -2.79 14.11
CA GLU A 483 46.86 -3.80 13.49
C GLU A 483 46.10 -3.20 12.30
N LEU A 484 46.02 -3.94 11.19
CA LEU A 484 45.35 -3.49 9.98
C LEU A 484 43.99 -4.17 9.85
N VAL A 485 42.92 -3.38 9.88
CA VAL A 485 41.54 -3.87 9.74
C VAL A 485 41.05 -3.52 8.34
N PHE A 486 40.92 -4.53 7.48
CA PHE A 486 40.26 -4.37 6.19
C PHE A 486 38.76 -4.52 6.38
N TRP A 487 38.03 -3.44 6.12
CA TRP A 487 36.58 -3.40 6.23
C TRP A 487 35.96 -3.27 4.85
N ASN A 488 35.50 -4.41 4.32
CA ASN A 488 34.94 -4.48 2.99
C ASN A 488 33.50 -3.93 2.95
N LEU A 489 33.29 -2.95 2.07
CA LEU A 489 32.00 -2.28 1.86
C LEU A 489 31.32 -2.70 0.55
N ARG A 490 32.01 -3.44 -0.33
CA ARG A 490 31.50 -3.80 -1.66
C ARG A 490 31.87 -5.24 -2.02
N ALA A 491 30.95 -5.92 -2.70
CA ALA A 491 31.19 -7.28 -3.16
C ALA A 491 32.22 -7.23 -4.30
N THR A 492 33.44 -7.62 -4.00
CA THR A 492 34.56 -7.78 -4.93
C THR A 492 35.17 -9.16 -4.71
N SER A 493 35.81 -9.72 -5.74
CA SER A 493 36.46 -11.02 -5.65
C SER A 493 37.88 -10.87 -5.08
N GLY A 494 38.29 -11.84 -4.26
CA GLY A 494 39.62 -11.87 -3.68
C GLY A 494 39.65 -11.41 -2.23
N ALA A 495 40.82 -11.55 -1.62
CA ALA A 495 41.09 -11.13 -0.26
C ALA A 495 42.41 -10.34 -0.17
N PRO A 496 42.47 -9.29 0.68
CA PRO A 496 43.69 -8.53 0.87
C PRO A 496 44.74 -9.26 1.74
N ALA A 497 44.33 -10.29 2.48
CA ALA A 497 45.18 -11.10 3.36
C ALA A 497 44.68 -12.55 3.44
N LEU A 498 45.56 -13.47 3.83
CA LEU A 498 45.22 -14.86 4.12
C LEU A 498 44.70 -15.00 5.56
N ALA A 499 43.98 -16.11 5.83
CA ALA A 499 43.50 -16.44 7.17
C ALA A 499 44.60 -16.53 8.24
N THR A 500 45.84 -16.80 7.82
CA THR A 500 47.03 -16.97 8.67
C THR A 500 47.87 -15.70 8.83
N ASP A 501 47.53 -14.60 8.15
CA ASP A 501 48.30 -13.36 8.21
C ASP A 501 48.03 -12.62 9.54
N ALA A 502 48.96 -12.74 10.50
CA ALA A 502 48.89 -12.05 11.78
C ALA A 502 49.04 -10.52 11.64
N GLY A 503 48.42 -9.77 12.56
CA GLY A 503 48.35 -8.31 12.51
C GLY A 503 47.26 -7.77 11.57
N VAL A 504 46.40 -8.63 11.03
CA VAL A 504 45.34 -8.27 10.08
C VAL A 504 43.99 -8.79 10.55
N VAL A 505 42.94 -7.99 10.35
CA VAL A 505 41.55 -8.37 10.62
C VAL A 505 40.72 -8.14 9.35
N LEU A 506 39.92 -9.14 8.97
CA LEU A 506 39.03 -9.09 7.81
C LEU A 506 37.58 -8.94 8.27
N MET A 507 36.93 -7.85 7.86
CA MET A 507 35.59 -7.46 8.30
C MET A 507 34.75 -6.99 7.12
N SER A 508 33.42 -7.05 7.25
CA SER A 508 32.51 -6.53 6.23
C SER A 508 31.13 -6.16 6.79
N GLY A 509 30.37 -5.42 5.99
CA GLY A 509 29.02 -4.96 6.33
C GLY A 509 28.98 -3.52 6.83
N PHE A 510 27.80 -3.03 7.24
CA PHE A 510 27.59 -1.60 7.53
C PHE A 510 27.29 -1.31 9.00
N SER A 511 27.35 -2.34 9.85
CA SER A 511 26.91 -2.28 11.24
C SER A 511 27.93 -1.59 12.12
N SER A 512 27.54 -0.48 12.77
CA SER A 512 28.41 0.18 13.76
C SER A 512 28.70 -0.68 14.99
N ARG A 513 27.85 -1.69 15.27
CA ARG A 513 28.07 -2.61 16.39
C ARG A 513 29.25 -3.54 16.17
N MET A 514 29.59 -3.82 14.91
CA MET A 514 30.77 -4.62 14.57
C MET A 514 32.09 -3.90 14.89
N LEU A 515 32.09 -2.57 15.03
CA LEU A 515 33.30 -1.82 15.44
C LEU A 515 33.75 -2.19 16.85
N LYS A 516 32.81 -2.48 17.76
CA LYS A 516 33.12 -2.95 19.12
C LYS A 516 33.85 -4.30 19.08
N MET A 517 33.39 -5.21 18.22
CA MET A 517 34.04 -6.50 18.05
C MET A 517 35.46 -6.36 17.50
N VAL A 518 35.70 -5.42 16.58
CA VAL A 518 37.07 -5.13 16.08
C VAL A 518 37.98 -4.64 17.19
N THR A 519 37.49 -3.88 18.16
CA THR A 519 38.32 -3.46 19.30
C THR A 519 38.61 -4.56 20.30
N GLU A 520 37.71 -5.54 20.45
CA GLU A 520 37.83 -6.63 21.43
C GLU A 520 38.51 -7.89 20.86
N SER A 521 38.64 -8.00 19.54
CA SER A 521 39.27 -9.14 18.87
C SER A 521 40.79 -9.04 18.86
N GLY A 522 41.43 -10.22 18.89
CA GLY A 522 42.87 -10.37 18.68
C GLY A 522 43.30 -10.02 17.25
N PRO A 523 44.62 -9.91 17.02
CA PRO A 523 45.19 -9.34 15.79
C PRO A 523 45.19 -10.30 14.59
N ASP A 524 44.34 -11.33 14.55
CA ASP A 524 44.32 -12.30 13.46
C ASP A 524 42.92 -12.48 12.84
N PRO A 525 42.81 -12.82 11.54
CA PRO A 525 41.52 -12.87 10.86
C PRO A 525 40.58 -13.94 11.43
N LEU A 526 41.12 -15.09 11.84
CA LEU A 526 40.34 -16.22 12.35
C LEU A 526 39.83 -15.97 13.77
N ALA A 527 40.56 -15.27 14.62
CA ALA A 527 40.17 -14.88 15.96
C ALA A 527 39.09 -13.81 15.90
N ALA A 528 39.23 -12.80 15.03
CA ALA A 528 38.17 -11.83 14.81
C ALA A 528 36.89 -12.48 14.27
N PHE A 529 37.04 -13.43 13.34
CA PHE A 529 35.92 -14.23 12.82
C PHE A 529 35.28 -15.10 13.92
N SER A 530 36.07 -15.84 14.69
CA SER A 530 35.60 -16.69 15.79
C SER A 530 34.87 -15.86 16.85
N LYS A 531 35.40 -14.67 17.17
CA LYS A 531 34.76 -13.72 18.08
C LYS A 531 33.39 -13.28 17.58
N ALA A 532 33.24 -13.10 16.26
CA ALA A 532 31.95 -12.79 15.65
C ALA A 532 30.91 -13.91 15.85
N LEU A 533 31.37 -15.16 15.89
CA LEU A 533 30.53 -16.34 16.08
C LEU A 533 30.17 -16.61 17.56
N GLU A 534 30.86 -15.98 18.53
CA GLU A 534 30.48 -16.02 19.95
C GLU A 534 29.16 -15.28 20.25
N ASN A 535 28.50 -14.75 19.22
CA ASN A 535 27.18 -14.15 19.34
C ASN A 535 26.17 -15.11 20.02
N PRO A 536 25.41 -14.68 21.05
CA PRO A 536 24.46 -15.54 21.76
C PRO A 536 23.43 -16.22 20.86
N LEU A 537 23.07 -15.60 19.74
CA LEU A 537 22.18 -16.19 18.74
C LEU A 537 22.86 -17.36 18.01
N CYS A 538 24.13 -17.23 17.65
CA CYS A 538 24.89 -18.26 16.95
C CYS A 538 25.08 -19.51 17.82
N GLY A 539 25.16 -19.35 19.14
CA GLY A 539 25.21 -20.48 20.09
C GLY A 539 23.91 -21.31 20.18
N LYS A 540 22.78 -20.78 19.71
CA LYS A 540 21.47 -21.48 19.71
C LYS A 540 21.20 -22.23 18.41
N VAL A 541 21.94 -21.89 17.35
CA VAL A 541 21.75 -22.41 16.02
C VAL A 541 22.30 -23.84 15.93
N ARG A 542 21.57 -24.74 15.29
CA ARG A 542 21.95 -26.16 15.18
C ARG A 542 21.66 -26.74 13.80
N ILE A 543 22.45 -27.72 13.37
CA ILE A 543 22.09 -28.58 12.23
C ILE A 543 20.97 -29.53 12.67
N ALA A 544 20.02 -29.81 11.79
CA ALA A 544 18.95 -30.77 12.12
C ALA A 544 19.51 -32.19 12.14
N ASP A 545 19.11 -32.96 13.14
CA ASP A 545 19.50 -34.37 13.25
C ASP A 545 18.70 -35.21 12.23
N PRO A 546 19.33 -36.19 11.54
CA PRO A 546 18.64 -37.05 10.58
C PRO A 546 17.45 -37.82 11.19
N ALA A 547 17.51 -38.16 12.48
CA ALA A 547 16.42 -38.84 13.19
C ALA A 547 15.22 -37.91 13.48
N GLU A 548 15.46 -36.61 13.69
CA GLU A 548 14.38 -35.62 13.86
C GLU A 548 13.76 -35.23 12.52
N ALA A 549 14.41 -35.52 11.38
CA ALA A 549 13.96 -35.11 10.05
C ALA A 549 12.54 -35.58 9.73
N GLU A 550 12.19 -36.81 10.12
CA GLU A 550 10.84 -37.36 9.96
C GLU A 550 9.82 -36.68 10.86
N GLU A 551 10.13 -36.40 12.14
CA GLU A 551 9.24 -35.63 13.04
C GLU A 551 9.08 -34.18 12.57
N LEU A 552 10.16 -33.61 12.03
CA LEU A 552 10.17 -32.27 11.44
C LEU A 552 9.22 -32.20 10.26
N LEU A 553 9.10 -33.25 9.44
CA LEU A 553 8.16 -33.38 8.33
C LEU A 553 6.77 -33.90 8.74
N ALA A 554 6.71 -34.61 9.87
CA ALA A 554 5.55 -35.20 10.54
C ALA A 554 4.26 -34.39 10.32
N GLY A 555 4.35 -33.10 10.66
CA GLY A 555 3.18 -32.28 10.90
C GLY A 555 2.25 -32.93 11.94
N PRO A 556 1.17 -32.27 12.37
CA PRO A 556 0.05 -33.03 12.90
C PRO A 556 -0.46 -34.00 11.80
N ALA A 557 -0.77 -35.25 12.18
CA ALA A 557 -1.25 -36.29 11.27
C ALA A 557 -2.34 -35.73 10.31
N GLN A 558 -2.29 -36.12 9.04
CA GLN A 558 -3.23 -35.71 7.99
C GLN A 558 -4.67 -35.64 8.53
N GLY A 559 -5.23 -34.43 8.63
CA GLY A 559 -6.62 -34.24 9.09
C GLY A 559 -6.98 -32.92 9.78
N THR A 560 -6.03 -32.06 10.18
CA THR A 560 -6.38 -30.82 10.93
C THR A 560 -6.71 -29.60 10.07
N PHE A 561 -6.32 -29.61 8.79
CA PHE A 561 -6.59 -28.53 7.84
C PHE A 561 -7.18 -29.11 6.55
N THR A 562 -8.50 -29.15 6.45
CA THR A 562 -9.21 -29.17 5.18
C THR A 562 -9.57 -27.73 4.82
N PHE A 563 -8.96 -27.20 3.77
CA PHE A 563 -9.46 -25.98 3.14
C PHE A 563 -10.73 -26.36 2.40
N ALA A 564 -11.87 -26.29 3.11
CA ALA A 564 -13.23 -26.64 2.67
C ALA A 564 -13.37 -26.87 1.15
N ALA A 565 -13.03 -28.09 0.73
CA ALA A 565 -13.19 -28.61 -0.62
C ALA A 565 -13.98 -29.92 -0.53
N GLU A 566 -15.09 -29.89 0.20
CA GLU A 566 -16.11 -30.93 0.13
C GLU A 566 -17.43 -30.24 -0.15
N ALA A 567 -17.67 -30.03 -1.44
CA ALA A 567 -18.99 -29.79 -1.98
C ALA A 567 -19.22 -30.85 -3.06
N GLN A 568 -19.38 -32.11 -2.62
CA GLN A 568 -20.10 -33.15 -3.35
C GLN A 568 -20.25 -34.42 -2.49
N ALA A 569 -21.47 -34.96 -2.53
CA ALA A 569 -21.96 -36.23 -1.96
C ALA A 569 -22.51 -36.20 -0.51
N GLU A 570 -23.81 -35.88 -0.38
CA GLU A 570 -24.66 -36.52 0.63
C GLU A 570 -25.26 -37.81 0.02
N PRO A 571 -25.23 -38.96 0.71
CA PRO A 571 -25.94 -40.16 0.27
C PRO A 571 -27.42 -40.10 0.69
N ALA A 572 -28.30 -40.36 -0.26
CA ALA A 572 -29.72 -40.56 -0.02
C ALA A 572 -29.96 -41.76 0.91
N GLN A 573 -30.82 -41.60 1.93
CA GLN A 573 -31.41 -42.71 2.66
C GLN A 573 -32.95 -42.73 2.51
N PRO A 574 -33.55 -43.93 2.46
CA PRO A 574 -34.92 -44.12 2.01
C PRO A 574 -35.95 -43.97 3.14
N ALA A 575 -37.12 -43.45 2.78
CA ALA A 575 -38.28 -43.35 3.67
C ALA A 575 -39.03 -44.69 3.76
N GLN A 576 -39.46 -45.05 4.97
CA GLN A 576 -40.56 -45.97 5.22
C GLN A 576 -41.56 -45.36 6.23
N PRO A 577 -42.83 -45.80 6.21
CA PRO A 577 -43.98 -44.96 6.56
C PRO A 577 -44.48 -45.17 7.99
N ALA A 578 -45.16 -44.17 8.54
CA ALA A 578 -45.95 -44.30 9.76
C ALA A 578 -47.32 -43.61 9.59
N GLU A 579 -48.32 -44.27 10.17
CA GLU A 579 -49.77 -44.19 9.94
C GLU A 579 -50.45 -42.91 10.45
N ALA A 580 -51.67 -42.69 9.94
CA ALA A 580 -52.61 -41.62 10.28
C ALA A 580 -53.27 -41.79 11.66
N PRO A 581 -53.91 -40.72 12.18
CA PRO A 581 -55.36 -40.81 12.31
C PRO A 581 -56.18 -39.55 11.89
N ALA A 582 -57.42 -39.87 11.50
CA ALA A 582 -58.65 -39.10 11.24
C ALA A 582 -58.99 -37.99 12.27
N GLU A 583 -59.91 -37.02 12.11
CA GLU A 583 -60.87 -36.55 11.10
C GLU A 583 -61.41 -35.19 11.60
N ALA A 584 -61.73 -34.22 10.72
CA ALA A 584 -62.79 -33.22 10.91
C ALA A 584 -63.11 -32.52 9.57
N GLN A 585 -64.34 -32.68 9.07
CA GLN A 585 -64.80 -32.25 7.74
C GLN A 585 -65.27 -30.78 7.68
N ALA A 586 -65.16 -30.16 6.50
CA ALA A 586 -65.65 -28.81 6.15
C ALA A 586 -66.77 -28.87 5.08
N PRO A 587 -67.65 -27.84 4.97
CA PRO A 587 -68.94 -27.93 4.25
C PRO A 587 -68.87 -27.64 2.74
N THR A 588 -69.94 -28.04 2.03
CA THR A 588 -70.10 -28.19 0.56
C THR A 588 -70.47 -26.89 -0.23
N PRO A 589 -70.29 -26.88 -1.57
CA PRO A 589 -70.23 -25.68 -2.43
C PRO A 589 -71.52 -24.88 -2.70
N GLU A 590 -72.71 -25.34 -2.29
CA GLU A 590 -73.97 -24.71 -2.71
C GLU A 590 -74.37 -23.46 -1.91
N GLN A 591 -73.73 -23.18 -0.78
CA GLN A 591 -74.06 -22.00 0.06
C GLN A 591 -73.43 -20.68 -0.42
N ARG A 592 -72.80 -20.64 -1.60
CA ARG A 592 -72.11 -19.42 -2.11
C ARG A 592 -72.92 -18.57 -3.10
N LYS A 593 -74.14 -18.93 -3.50
CA LYS A 593 -74.94 -18.14 -4.44
C LYS A 593 -76.06 -17.35 -3.75
N LEU A 594 -75.75 -16.13 -3.30
CA LEU A 594 -76.69 -14.99 -3.24
C LEU A 594 -75.97 -13.70 -2.78
N ARG A 595 -75.51 -12.88 -3.74
CA ARG A 595 -75.23 -11.43 -3.53
C ARG A 595 -75.28 -10.64 -4.87
N LYS A 596 -76.24 -9.70 -4.94
CA LYS A 596 -76.42 -8.47 -5.75
C LYS A 596 -75.65 -8.33 -7.09
N GLN A 597 -76.40 -8.27 -8.21
CA GLN A 597 -75.88 -7.92 -9.55
C GLN A 597 -75.70 -6.41 -9.68
N GLN A 598 -74.45 -5.94 -9.68
CA GLN A 598 -74.06 -4.60 -10.12
C GLN A 598 -73.73 -4.66 -11.62
N ARG A 599 -74.25 -3.73 -12.43
CA ARG A 599 -73.97 -3.69 -13.88
C ARG A 599 -72.71 -2.86 -14.13
N GLN A 600 -71.75 -3.48 -14.81
CA GLN A 600 -70.40 -2.98 -15.00
C GLN A 600 -70.15 -2.77 -16.50
N VAL A 601 -69.85 -1.54 -16.93
CA VAL A 601 -69.60 -1.19 -18.34
C VAL A 601 -68.13 -0.83 -18.51
N THR A 602 -67.41 -1.56 -19.37
CA THR A 602 -65.98 -1.34 -19.63
C THR A 602 -65.75 -0.73 -21.01
N VAL A 603 -64.97 0.36 -21.07
CA VAL A 603 -64.59 1.03 -22.32
C VAL A 603 -63.08 1.20 -22.41
N LYS A 604 -62.54 0.87 -23.57
CA LYS A 604 -61.12 1.00 -23.88
C LYS A 604 -60.77 2.43 -24.28
N LEU A 605 -60.00 3.12 -23.45
CA LEU A 605 -59.64 4.53 -23.65
C LEU A 605 -58.39 4.68 -24.53
N ALA A 606 -57.32 3.93 -24.27
CA ALA A 606 -56.07 4.03 -25.03
C ALA A 606 -55.24 2.74 -24.98
N GLY A 607 -54.42 2.49 -26.01
CA GLY A 607 -53.42 1.43 -26.01
C GLY A 607 -52.09 1.95 -25.44
N LEU A 608 -51.44 1.18 -24.57
CA LEU A 608 -50.15 1.52 -23.98
C LEU A 608 -49.08 0.66 -24.66
N PRO A 609 -48.20 1.24 -25.49
CA PRO A 609 -47.37 0.47 -26.41
C PRO A 609 -46.34 -0.42 -25.71
N CYS A 610 -45.92 -0.07 -24.48
CA CYS A 610 -44.99 -0.88 -23.72
C CYS A 610 -45.14 -0.74 -22.19
N ARG A 611 -44.61 -1.72 -21.45
CA ARG A 611 -44.66 -1.80 -19.97
C ARG A 611 -44.03 -0.61 -19.25
N VAL A 612 -43.17 0.15 -19.92
CA VAL A 612 -42.56 1.33 -19.29
C VAL A 612 -43.47 2.55 -19.36
N VAL A 613 -44.30 2.66 -20.40
CA VAL A 613 -45.39 3.64 -20.45
C VAL A 613 -46.45 3.29 -19.40
N GLU A 614 -46.75 2.01 -19.21
CA GLU A 614 -47.60 1.49 -18.13
C GLU A 614 -47.06 1.89 -16.74
N ALA A 615 -45.77 1.66 -16.44
CA ALA A 615 -45.16 2.03 -15.17
C ALA A 615 -45.06 3.56 -14.93
N ALA A 616 -44.85 4.34 -15.99
CA ALA A 616 -44.81 5.81 -15.92
C ALA A 616 -46.21 6.43 -15.69
N LEU A 617 -47.26 5.79 -16.23
CA LEU A 617 -48.66 6.13 -16.01
C LEU A 617 -49.09 5.79 -14.56
N ILE A 618 -48.61 4.68 -14.01
CA ILE A 618 -48.86 4.27 -12.62
C ILE A 618 -48.19 5.22 -11.61
N GLY A 619 -46.93 5.61 -11.85
CA GLY A 619 -46.14 6.43 -10.91
C GLY A 619 -45.69 5.67 -9.65
N LYS A 620 -45.00 6.33 -8.71
CA LYS A 620 -44.63 5.71 -7.42
C LYS A 620 -45.88 5.54 -6.56
N GLU A 621 -46.17 4.31 -6.14
CA GLU A 621 -47.33 3.95 -5.30
C GLU A 621 -48.72 4.26 -5.92
N GLY A 622 -48.81 4.41 -7.25
CA GLY A 622 -50.10 4.58 -7.94
C GLY A 622 -50.68 6.00 -7.96
N GLN A 623 -49.94 6.99 -7.47
CA GLN A 623 -50.42 8.38 -7.29
C GLN A 623 -50.94 9.02 -8.59
N ARG A 624 -50.29 8.75 -9.74
CA ARG A 624 -50.69 9.32 -11.03
C ARG A 624 -51.97 8.71 -11.60
N ILE A 625 -52.23 7.43 -11.30
CA ILE A 625 -53.52 6.80 -11.61
C ILE A 625 -54.63 7.37 -10.75
N GLN A 626 -54.35 7.72 -9.49
CA GLN A 626 -55.33 8.34 -8.61
C GLN A 626 -55.70 9.76 -9.09
N GLU A 627 -54.72 10.55 -9.53
CA GLU A 627 -54.96 11.86 -10.15
C GLU A 627 -55.79 11.74 -11.44
N LEU A 628 -55.42 10.83 -12.34
CA LEU A 628 -56.16 10.59 -13.58
C LEU A 628 -57.59 10.10 -13.32
N ARG A 629 -57.78 9.19 -12.34
CA ARG A 629 -59.11 8.71 -11.93
C ARG A 629 -59.98 9.83 -11.39
N LYS A 630 -59.39 10.76 -10.61
CA LYS A 630 -60.08 11.93 -10.09
C LYS A 630 -60.50 12.89 -11.22
N THR A 631 -59.60 13.18 -12.16
CA THR A 631 -59.91 14.05 -13.31
C THR A 631 -61.00 13.45 -14.21
N LEU A 632 -60.95 12.14 -14.48
CA LEU A 632 -61.98 11.46 -15.27
C LEU A 632 -63.32 11.43 -14.53
N GLN A 633 -63.31 11.22 -13.21
CA GLN A 633 -64.51 11.26 -12.37
C GLN A 633 -65.13 12.66 -12.36
N ASP A 634 -64.34 13.72 -12.17
CA ASP A 634 -64.82 15.10 -12.14
C ASP A 634 -65.42 15.52 -13.50
N ARG A 635 -64.86 15.03 -14.62
CA ARG A 635 -65.35 15.36 -15.98
C ARG A 635 -66.57 14.55 -16.38
N LEU A 636 -66.65 13.25 -16.02
CA LEU A 636 -67.83 12.43 -16.28
C LEU A 636 -69.04 12.92 -15.48
N CYS A 637 -68.82 13.41 -14.26
CA CYS A 637 -69.85 14.07 -13.43
C CYS A 637 -70.31 15.43 -13.98
N GLN A 638 -69.56 16.06 -14.90
CA GLN A 638 -69.95 17.29 -15.60
C GLN A 638 -70.76 16.98 -16.87
N GLU A 639 -70.51 15.85 -17.54
CA GLU A 639 -71.21 15.39 -18.75
C GLU A 639 -72.51 14.64 -18.43
N LEU A 640 -72.53 13.89 -17.33
CA LEU A 640 -73.67 13.10 -16.87
C LEU A 640 -74.11 13.65 -15.51
N ASP A 641 -75.20 14.42 -15.50
CA ASP A 641 -75.65 15.21 -14.35
C ASP A 641 -75.76 14.36 -13.07
N LYS A 642 -74.81 14.59 -12.15
CA LYS A 642 -74.62 13.99 -10.81
C LYS A 642 -75.00 12.51 -10.64
N GLY A 643 -74.00 11.64 -10.83
CA GLY A 643 -74.00 10.24 -10.36
C GLY A 643 -72.67 9.85 -9.70
N TYR A 644 -72.69 8.87 -8.78
CA TYR A 644 -71.46 8.32 -8.19
C TYR A 644 -70.94 7.17 -9.06
N PHE A 645 -69.88 7.44 -9.81
CA PHE A 645 -69.27 6.48 -10.73
C PHE A 645 -68.02 5.86 -10.13
N ARG A 646 -68.02 4.53 -10.00
CA ARG A 646 -66.83 3.81 -9.53
C ARG A 646 -66.01 3.36 -10.75
N PHE A 647 -64.88 4.01 -10.95
CA PHE A 647 -63.96 3.73 -12.06
C PHE A 647 -62.95 2.66 -11.70
N TRP A 648 -62.72 1.71 -12.60
CA TRP A 648 -61.55 0.84 -12.54
C TRP A 648 -60.71 1.12 -13.77
N LEU A 649 -59.44 1.47 -13.56
CA LEU A 649 -58.47 1.63 -14.63
C LEU A 649 -57.59 0.39 -14.61
N ASP A 650 -57.94 -0.60 -15.43
CA ASP A 650 -57.06 -1.75 -15.63
C ASP A 650 -55.98 -1.37 -16.64
N VAL A 651 -54.75 -1.69 -16.29
CA VAL A 651 -53.53 -1.42 -17.07
C VAL A 651 -52.79 -2.71 -17.40
N ARG A 652 -53.21 -3.84 -16.81
CA ARG A 652 -52.48 -5.13 -16.80
C ARG A 652 -52.31 -5.74 -18.19
N GLN A 653 -53.20 -5.40 -19.12
CA GLN A 653 -53.14 -5.88 -20.50
C GLN A 653 -52.54 -4.85 -21.48
N ARG A 654 -51.80 -3.84 -20.97
CA ARG A 654 -51.23 -2.75 -21.79
C ARG A 654 -52.28 -1.95 -22.56
N VAL A 655 -53.47 -1.89 -22.00
CA VAL A 655 -54.60 -1.14 -22.51
C VAL A 655 -55.16 -0.41 -21.29
N LEU A 656 -55.45 0.88 -21.44
CA LEU A 656 -56.14 1.64 -20.42
C LEU A 656 -57.64 1.44 -20.61
N GLU A 657 -58.25 0.62 -19.77
CA GLU A 657 -59.69 0.37 -19.79
C GLU A 657 -60.33 1.03 -18.59
N ALA A 658 -61.34 1.86 -18.83
CA ALA A 658 -62.15 2.45 -17.79
C ALA A 658 -63.44 1.65 -17.64
N THR A 659 -63.62 1.07 -16.47
CA THR A 659 -64.83 0.36 -16.13
C THR A 659 -65.66 1.17 -15.16
N VAL A 660 -66.88 1.49 -15.55
CA VAL A 660 -67.82 2.29 -14.76
C VAL A 660 -68.89 1.37 -14.18
N GLU A 661 -69.02 1.43 -12.87
CA GLU A 661 -70.08 0.77 -12.11
C GLU A 661 -71.10 1.84 -11.71
N ALA A 662 -72.30 1.77 -12.29
CA ALA A 662 -73.38 2.69 -11.99
C ALA A 662 -74.37 2.03 -11.02
N ALA A 663 -74.66 2.69 -9.90
CA ALA A 663 -75.73 2.26 -9.00
C ALA A 663 -77.08 2.68 -9.61
N GLU A 664 -77.85 1.68 -10.03
CA GLU A 664 -79.27 1.71 -10.46
C GLU A 664 -79.82 2.99 -11.13
N THR A 665 -80.11 2.84 -12.44
CA THR A 665 -81.32 3.30 -13.17
C THR A 665 -81.44 4.66 -13.89
N SER A 666 -80.40 5.48 -14.08
CA SER A 666 -80.60 6.77 -14.80
C SER A 666 -79.99 6.91 -16.20
N PHE A 667 -79.03 6.06 -16.61
CA PHE A 667 -78.27 6.29 -17.86
C PHE A 667 -78.14 5.02 -18.70
N GLY A 668 -78.40 5.15 -20.00
CA GLY A 668 -78.27 4.04 -20.96
C GLY A 668 -76.80 3.69 -21.23
N GLU A 669 -76.54 2.42 -21.54
CA GLU A 669 -75.18 1.91 -21.80
C GLU A 669 -74.47 2.68 -22.93
N ASP A 670 -75.22 3.08 -23.96
CA ASP A 670 -74.69 3.85 -25.09
C ASP A 670 -74.36 5.31 -24.74
N GLN A 671 -75.08 5.92 -23.80
CA GLN A 671 -74.73 7.26 -23.28
C GLN A 671 -73.42 7.21 -22.49
N ILE A 672 -73.24 6.19 -21.65
CA ILE A 672 -72.01 5.99 -20.87
C ILE A 672 -70.82 5.68 -21.81
N ARG A 673 -71.03 4.85 -22.84
CA ARG A 673 -69.99 4.57 -23.86
C ARG A 673 -69.60 5.81 -24.66
N THR A 674 -70.57 6.63 -25.05
CA THR A 674 -70.32 7.85 -25.84
C THR A 674 -69.58 8.90 -25.02
N ALA A 675 -69.96 9.14 -23.76
CA ALA A 675 -69.26 10.06 -22.87
C ALA A 675 -67.82 9.60 -22.58
N LEU A 676 -67.60 8.30 -22.38
CA LEU A 676 -66.25 7.74 -22.19
C LEU A 676 -65.39 7.83 -23.47
N ALA A 677 -65.99 7.71 -24.65
CA ALA A 677 -65.27 7.84 -25.92
C ALA A 677 -64.79 9.28 -26.18
N GLN A 678 -65.57 10.29 -25.80
CA GLN A 678 -65.20 11.71 -25.93
C GLN A 678 -64.05 12.13 -25.00
N LEU A 679 -63.92 11.49 -23.83
CA LEU A 679 -62.84 11.73 -22.86
C LEU A 679 -61.45 11.24 -23.32
N LYS A 680 -61.37 10.49 -24.43
CA LYS A 680 -60.12 9.98 -25.02
C LYS A 680 -59.15 11.08 -25.43
N HIS A 681 -59.66 12.25 -25.80
CA HIS A 681 -58.85 13.40 -26.23
C HIS A 681 -58.39 14.31 -25.07
N CYS A 682 -58.84 14.04 -23.84
CA CYS A 682 -58.56 14.88 -22.67
C CYS A 682 -57.40 14.36 -21.80
N ILE A 683 -56.72 13.28 -22.20
CA ILE A 683 -55.55 12.74 -21.49
C ILE A 683 -54.35 13.67 -21.75
N PRO A 684 -53.77 14.34 -20.72
CA PRO A 684 -52.75 15.37 -20.94
C PRO A 684 -51.46 14.79 -21.56
N HIS A 685 -50.93 15.45 -22.60
CA HIS A 685 -49.65 15.09 -23.24
C HIS A 685 -48.45 15.10 -22.26
N SER A 686 -48.55 15.83 -21.15
CA SER A 686 -47.55 15.89 -20.07
C SER A 686 -47.46 14.63 -19.20
N VAL A 687 -48.48 13.75 -19.23
CA VAL A 687 -48.45 12.46 -18.52
C VAL A 687 -47.59 11.42 -19.26
N VAL A 688 -47.38 11.61 -20.57
CA VAL A 688 -46.62 10.70 -21.46
C VAL A 688 -45.11 11.01 -21.49
N TYR A 689 -44.71 12.24 -21.19
CA TYR A 689 -43.30 12.66 -21.22
C TYR A 689 -42.70 12.82 -19.81
N ASN A 690 -42.11 11.75 -19.26
CA ASN A 690 -40.84 11.85 -18.53
C ASN A 690 -40.26 10.48 -18.11
N LYS A 691 -39.06 10.19 -18.63
CA LYS A 691 -38.04 9.23 -18.17
C LYS A 691 -38.43 7.75 -18.03
N VAL A 692 -38.36 7.06 -19.16
CA VAL A 692 -38.10 5.62 -19.23
C VAL A 692 -36.60 5.37 -19.13
N SER A 693 -36.18 4.54 -18.17
CA SER A 693 -34.92 3.81 -18.24
C SER A 693 -35.21 2.31 -18.06
N HIS A 694 -34.84 1.55 -19.11
CA HIS A 694 -34.78 0.07 -19.22
C HIS A 694 -36.11 -0.66 -19.51
N ALA A 695 -36.23 -1.64 -20.40
CA ALA A 695 -35.39 -2.23 -21.45
C ALA A 695 -36.25 -3.28 -22.22
N LEU A 696 -36.05 -3.51 -23.53
CA LEU A 696 -36.37 -4.79 -24.18
C LEU A 696 -35.72 -4.89 -25.58
N ARG A 697 -35.01 -6.00 -25.82
CA ARG A 697 -34.36 -6.40 -27.09
C ARG A 697 -35.35 -7.19 -27.96
N ILE A 698 -35.19 -7.08 -29.28
CA ILE A 698 -35.39 -8.16 -30.24
C ILE A 698 -34.13 -8.21 -31.13
N ASP A 699 -33.76 -9.44 -31.51
CA ASP A 699 -32.49 -9.89 -32.07
C ASP A 699 -32.04 -9.29 -33.41
N ASP A 700 -30.79 -9.63 -33.73
CA ASP A 700 -30.01 -9.30 -34.93
C ASP A 700 -30.82 -9.28 -36.24
N GLY A 701 -30.81 -8.14 -36.93
CA GLY A 701 -31.34 -8.02 -38.28
C GLY A 701 -31.50 -6.59 -38.76
N LEU A 702 -31.15 -6.36 -40.03
CA LEU A 702 -31.47 -5.17 -40.84
C LEU A 702 -32.96 -4.74 -40.73
N PRO A 703 -33.31 -3.49 -41.12
CA PRO A 703 -34.56 -2.86 -40.70
C PRO A 703 -35.78 -3.59 -41.27
N THR A 704 -36.53 -4.25 -40.41
CA THR A 704 -37.83 -4.82 -40.77
C THR A 704 -38.91 -3.77 -40.60
N GLY A 705 -39.54 -3.48 -41.74
CA GLY A 705 -40.49 -2.40 -41.97
C GLY A 705 -41.57 -2.19 -40.92
N THR A 706 -41.75 -0.91 -40.59
CA THR A 706 -43.05 -0.25 -40.67
C THR A 706 -42.79 1.22 -40.99
N LEU A 707 -43.56 1.79 -41.91
CA LEU A 707 -43.42 3.17 -42.39
C LEU A 707 -43.36 4.15 -41.21
N GLY A 708 -42.22 4.83 -41.06
CA GLY A 708 -42.13 6.02 -40.22
C GLY A 708 -40.79 6.23 -39.50
N ALA A 709 -40.05 5.19 -39.08
CA ALA A 709 -38.88 5.38 -38.23
C ALA A 709 -37.66 4.57 -38.69
N ALA A 710 -36.52 5.22 -38.87
CA ALA A 710 -35.24 4.59 -39.14
C ALA A 710 -34.33 4.70 -37.91
N SER A 711 -33.67 3.62 -37.51
CA SER A 711 -32.77 3.60 -36.35
C SER A 711 -31.40 3.04 -36.71
N ALA A 712 -30.35 3.62 -36.15
CA ALA A 712 -28.99 3.14 -36.34
C ALA A 712 -28.16 3.23 -35.06
N THR A 713 -27.23 2.28 -34.90
CA THR A 713 -26.26 2.26 -33.80
C THR A 713 -25.10 3.20 -34.10
N LEU A 714 -24.89 4.19 -33.24
CA LEU A 714 -23.82 5.18 -33.30
C LEU A 714 -22.55 4.70 -32.56
N GLY A 715 -22.70 3.89 -31.51
CA GLY A 715 -21.56 3.40 -30.73
C GLY A 715 -21.94 2.49 -29.58
N SER A 716 -20.94 1.94 -28.88
CA SER A 716 -21.14 1.12 -27.68
C SER A 716 -20.24 1.56 -26.53
N LEU A 717 -20.81 1.57 -25.33
CA LEU A 717 -20.20 1.96 -24.07
C LEU A 717 -20.02 0.70 -23.20
N PRO A 718 -18.79 0.22 -22.96
CA PRO A 718 -18.64 -1.14 -22.43
C PRO A 718 -18.86 -1.31 -20.92
N THR A 719 -19.08 -0.23 -20.14
CA THR A 719 -19.25 -0.32 -18.68
C THR A 719 -20.27 0.66 -18.10
N ASN A 720 -20.86 0.32 -16.94
CA ASN A 720 -21.74 1.21 -16.16
C ASN A 720 -21.14 2.58 -15.84
N ARG A 721 -19.82 2.65 -15.67
CA ARG A 721 -19.12 3.90 -15.39
C ARG A 721 -18.92 4.74 -16.64
N ALA A 722 -18.56 4.10 -17.76
CA ALA A 722 -18.56 4.75 -19.07
C ALA A 722 -19.95 5.33 -19.41
N ILE A 723 -21.01 4.57 -19.12
CA ILE A 723 -22.39 5.02 -19.29
C ILE A 723 -22.69 6.24 -18.40
N ALA A 724 -22.34 6.20 -17.12
CA ALA A 724 -22.57 7.31 -16.19
C ALA A 724 -21.76 8.57 -16.56
N ASP A 725 -20.50 8.41 -16.97
CA ASP A 725 -19.61 9.51 -17.36
C ASP A 725 -20.03 10.15 -18.69
N PHE A 726 -20.54 9.34 -19.62
CA PHE A 726 -21.09 9.78 -20.91
C PHE A 726 -22.42 10.54 -20.72
N ILE A 727 -23.32 10.04 -19.87
CA ILE A 727 -24.60 10.69 -19.56
C ILE A 727 -24.41 11.98 -18.77
N GLY A 728 -23.42 12.01 -17.86
CA GLY A 728 -23.13 13.16 -17.00
C GLY A 728 -24.14 13.35 -15.86
N PRO A 729 -23.84 14.22 -14.88
CA PRO A 729 -24.72 14.46 -13.73
C PRO A 729 -26.07 15.00 -14.19
N LYS A 730 -27.15 14.32 -13.78
CA LYS A 730 -28.55 14.60 -14.17
C LYS A 730 -28.86 14.49 -15.67
N GLY A 731 -27.94 13.99 -16.51
CA GLY A 731 -28.14 13.86 -17.96
C GLY A 731 -27.67 15.05 -18.80
N SER A 732 -26.90 15.98 -18.22
CA SER A 732 -26.52 17.21 -18.91
C SER A 732 -25.64 17.00 -20.16
N ARG A 733 -24.80 15.95 -20.19
CA ARG A 733 -23.89 15.70 -21.32
C ARG A 733 -24.60 15.01 -22.48
N ILE A 734 -25.50 14.08 -22.19
CA ILE A 734 -26.31 13.43 -23.23
C ILE A 734 -27.28 14.42 -23.87
N GLN A 735 -27.82 15.36 -23.10
CA GLN A 735 -28.66 16.44 -23.63
C GLN A 735 -27.87 17.37 -24.57
N SER A 736 -26.68 17.80 -24.14
CA SER A 736 -25.79 18.61 -25.00
C SER A 736 -25.39 17.88 -26.28
N MET A 737 -25.19 16.55 -26.22
CA MET A 737 -24.89 15.74 -27.40
C MET A 737 -26.10 15.62 -28.32
N GLN A 738 -27.30 15.41 -27.76
CA GLN A 738 -28.54 15.35 -28.52
C GLN A 738 -28.76 16.64 -29.33
N GLU A 739 -28.61 17.80 -28.70
CA GLU A 739 -28.75 19.10 -29.37
C GLU A 739 -27.73 19.30 -30.52
N GLN A 740 -26.51 18.79 -30.37
CA GLN A 740 -25.49 18.85 -31.42
C GLN A 740 -25.83 17.94 -32.61
N LEU A 741 -26.30 16.73 -32.33
CA LEU A 741 -26.67 15.75 -33.35
C LEU A 741 -27.95 16.15 -34.10
N GLU A 742 -28.91 16.78 -33.42
CA GLU A 742 -30.12 17.36 -34.03
C GLU A 742 -29.75 18.45 -35.03
N ARG A 743 -28.81 19.35 -34.70
CA ARG A 743 -28.32 20.37 -35.65
C ARG A 743 -27.67 19.78 -36.89
N ILE A 744 -26.87 18.72 -36.73
CA ILE A 744 -26.24 18.02 -37.86
C ILE A 744 -27.31 17.40 -38.76
N LEU A 745 -28.39 16.86 -38.19
CA LEU A 745 -29.49 16.32 -38.98
C LEU A 745 -30.32 17.41 -39.64
N ASP A 746 -30.55 18.54 -38.96
CA ASP A 746 -31.23 19.69 -39.54
C ASP A 746 -30.46 20.19 -40.77
N GLU A 747 -29.14 20.29 -40.70
CA GLU A 747 -28.31 20.70 -41.85
C GLU A 747 -28.34 19.70 -43.03
N GLN A 748 -28.49 18.40 -42.75
CA GLN A 748 -28.40 17.34 -43.76
C GLN A 748 -29.76 16.91 -44.34
N LEU A 749 -30.85 17.07 -43.58
CA LEU A 749 -32.18 16.55 -43.92
C LEU A 749 -33.26 17.63 -44.04
N SER A 750 -32.97 18.89 -43.69
CA SER A 750 -33.88 20.03 -43.92
C SER A 750 -34.08 20.28 -45.43
N PRO A 751 -35.32 20.53 -45.91
CA PRO A 751 -36.51 20.98 -45.18
C PRO A 751 -37.54 19.87 -44.83
N ALA A 752 -37.18 18.58 -44.89
CA ALA A 752 -38.17 17.50 -44.83
C ALA A 752 -38.86 17.28 -43.47
N GLY A 753 -38.34 17.86 -42.38
CA GLY A 753 -38.88 17.74 -41.02
C GLY A 753 -38.76 16.32 -40.44
N PHE A 754 -38.24 16.18 -39.22
CA PHE A 754 -38.07 14.87 -38.58
C PHE A 754 -38.12 14.96 -37.05
N TRP A 755 -38.55 13.88 -36.40
CA TRP A 755 -38.35 13.65 -34.98
C TRP A 755 -37.04 12.88 -34.76
N PHE A 756 -36.19 13.36 -33.87
CA PHE A 756 -34.95 12.70 -33.49
C PHE A 756 -35.01 12.17 -32.06
N TYR A 757 -34.54 10.94 -31.88
CA TYR A 757 -34.44 10.30 -30.59
C TYR A 757 -33.03 9.72 -30.43
N LEU A 758 -32.33 10.14 -29.39
CA LEU A 758 -31.05 9.55 -28.99
C LEU A 758 -31.27 8.66 -27.77
N ASP A 759 -30.98 7.37 -27.91
CA ASP A 759 -31.19 6.38 -26.86
C ASP A 759 -29.87 5.70 -26.47
N VAL A 760 -29.71 5.44 -25.16
CA VAL A 760 -28.60 4.69 -24.58
C VAL A 760 -29.16 3.42 -23.96
N GLN A 761 -29.15 2.36 -24.77
CA GLN A 761 -29.70 1.07 -24.37
C GLN A 761 -28.67 0.26 -23.62
N LYS A 762 -28.78 0.28 -22.30
CA LYS A 762 -27.96 -0.54 -21.42
C LYS A 762 -28.37 -2.01 -21.47
N THR A 763 -27.47 -2.85 -21.94
CA THR A 763 -27.57 -4.31 -21.97
C THR A 763 -26.50 -4.89 -21.04
N GLY A 764 -26.92 -5.20 -19.81
CA GLY A 764 -26.01 -5.68 -18.76
C GLY A 764 -25.03 -4.59 -18.31
N VAL A 765 -23.75 -4.79 -18.59
CA VAL A 765 -22.67 -3.82 -18.28
C VAL A 765 -22.31 -2.92 -19.45
N THR A 766 -22.69 -3.32 -20.66
CA THR A 766 -22.48 -2.53 -21.87
C THR A 766 -23.74 -1.72 -22.16
N ALA A 767 -23.63 -0.60 -22.89
CA ALA A 767 -24.76 0.07 -23.49
C ALA A 767 -24.49 0.35 -24.96
N VAL A 768 -25.54 0.36 -25.76
CA VAL A 768 -25.49 0.73 -27.17
C VAL A 768 -26.14 2.11 -27.29
N LEU A 769 -25.42 3.05 -27.91
CA LEU A 769 -25.97 4.33 -28.28
C LEU A 769 -26.60 4.20 -29.67
N SER A 770 -27.90 4.42 -29.77
CA SER A 770 -28.65 4.38 -31.01
C SER A 770 -29.36 5.71 -31.23
N ALA A 771 -29.44 6.13 -32.48
CA ALA A 771 -30.27 7.25 -32.89
C ALA A 771 -31.42 6.73 -33.76
N THR A 772 -32.61 7.28 -33.53
CA THR A 772 -33.79 7.03 -34.35
C THR A 772 -34.27 8.35 -34.94
N VAL A 773 -34.44 8.36 -36.25
CA VAL A 773 -34.98 9.49 -37.02
C VAL A 773 -36.33 9.07 -37.58
N VAL A 774 -37.36 9.86 -37.32
CA VAL A 774 -38.73 9.64 -37.79
C VAL A 774 -39.09 10.82 -38.70
N PRO A 775 -39.07 10.67 -40.02
CA PRO A 775 -39.49 11.73 -40.93
C PRO A 775 -40.93 12.16 -40.64
N HIS A 776 -41.21 13.46 -40.70
CA HIS A 776 -42.60 13.94 -40.64
C HIS A 776 -43.35 13.55 -41.91
N ASP A 777 -42.67 13.55 -43.05
CA ASP A 777 -43.19 13.12 -44.35
C ASP A 777 -42.31 12.03 -44.99
N SER A 778 -42.94 11.13 -45.73
CA SER A 778 -42.34 9.96 -46.36
C SER A 778 -41.41 10.24 -47.56
N LEU A 779 -40.96 11.48 -47.75
CA LEU A 779 -40.12 11.92 -48.88
C LEU A 779 -38.62 11.68 -48.69
N LEU A 780 -38.16 11.34 -47.48
CA LEU A 780 -36.73 11.07 -47.23
C LEU A 780 -36.32 9.71 -47.81
N THR A 781 -35.36 9.73 -48.74
CA THR A 781 -34.87 8.50 -49.37
C THR A 781 -34.01 7.69 -48.40
N LYS A 782 -34.02 6.36 -48.57
CA LYS A 782 -33.17 5.44 -47.79
C LYS A 782 -31.68 5.82 -47.85
N GLY A 783 -31.21 6.35 -48.99
CA GLY A 783 -29.84 6.81 -49.18
C GLY A 783 -29.48 8.03 -48.30
N GLN A 784 -30.37 9.02 -48.21
CA GLN A 784 -30.17 10.21 -47.37
C GLN A 784 -30.14 9.84 -45.88
N LEU A 785 -31.03 8.94 -45.44
CA LEU A 785 -31.02 8.45 -44.06
C LEU A 785 -29.73 7.69 -43.72
N VAL A 786 -29.22 6.86 -44.65
CA VAL A 786 -27.96 6.15 -44.45
C VAL A 786 -26.77 7.12 -44.35
N ALA A 787 -26.69 8.12 -45.22
CA ALA A 787 -25.64 9.15 -45.18
C ALA A 787 -25.68 9.95 -43.86
N ALA A 788 -26.88 10.34 -43.42
CA ALA A 788 -27.08 11.05 -42.16
C ALA A 788 -26.62 10.20 -40.95
N PHE A 789 -26.98 8.92 -40.89
CA PHE A 789 -26.53 8.04 -39.81
C PHE A 789 -25.02 7.78 -39.82
N GLN A 790 -24.38 7.76 -40.99
CA GLN A 790 -22.92 7.65 -41.09
C GLN A 790 -22.23 8.89 -40.50
N LEU A 791 -22.74 10.09 -40.80
CA LEU A 791 -22.23 11.34 -40.23
C LEU A 791 -22.40 11.39 -38.70
N LEU A 792 -23.59 11.05 -38.19
CA LEU A 792 -23.84 10.97 -36.74
C LEU A 792 -22.89 9.98 -36.05
N LYS A 793 -22.68 8.82 -36.66
CA LYS A 793 -21.78 7.79 -36.12
C LYS A 793 -20.34 8.28 -36.06
N ALA A 794 -19.85 8.94 -37.11
CA ALA A 794 -18.50 9.52 -37.15
C ALA A 794 -18.33 10.64 -36.10
N HIS A 795 -19.34 11.49 -35.93
CA HIS A 795 -19.31 12.59 -34.95
C HIS A 795 -19.30 12.08 -33.50
N VAL A 796 -20.14 11.10 -33.17
CA VAL A 796 -20.14 10.48 -31.84
C VAL A 796 -18.81 9.80 -31.55
N GLN A 797 -18.26 9.04 -32.51
CA GLN A 797 -17.05 8.25 -32.28
C GLN A 797 -15.78 9.11 -32.15
N SER A 798 -15.76 10.29 -32.76
CA SER A 798 -14.68 11.27 -32.63
C SER A 798 -14.83 12.21 -31.42
N SER A 799 -16.00 12.25 -30.77
CA SER A 799 -16.23 13.09 -29.60
C SER A 799 -15.36 12.67 -28.40
N GLN A 800 -14.69 13.65 -27.80
CA GLN A 800 -13.86 13.46 -26.60
C GLN A 800 -14.65 12.83 -25.44
N GLN A 801 -15.96 13.10 -25.33
CA GLN A 801 -16.82 12.55 -24.29
C GLN A 801 -17.02 11.05 -24.46
N TYR A 802 -17.23 10.59 -25.69
CA TYR A 802 -17.36 9.17 -26.03
C TYR A 802 -16.02 8.43 -25.91
N ILE A 803 -14.92 9.02 -26.39
CA ILE A 803 -13.57 8.46 -26.27
C ILE A 803 -13.17 8.29 -24.80
N ASN A 804 -13.42 9.30 -23.96
CA ASN A 804 -13.12 9.21 -22.53
C ASN A 804 -13.94 8.13 -21.83
N ALA A 805 -15.23 8.02 -22.15
CA ALA A 805 -16.10 6.97 -21.62
C ALA A 805 -15.62 5.57 -22.02
N ARG A 806 -15.24 5.37 -23.29
CA ARG A 806 -14.71 4.08 -23.78
C ARG A 806 -13.36 3.72 -23.15
N ARG A 807 -12.46 4.69 -22.97
CA ARG A 807 -11.18 4.48 -22.25
C ARG A 807 -11.37 4.05 -20.79
N VAL A 808 -12.40 4.56 -20.10
CA VAL A 808 -12.74 4.12 -18.72
C VAL A 808 -13.21 2.66 -18.70
N ALA A 809 -13.90 2.22 -19.75
CA ALA A 809 -14.37 0.85 -19.89
C ALA A 809 -13.26 -0.14 -20.29
N GLU A 810 -12.35 0.26 -21.17
CA GLU A 810 -11.17 -0.54 -21.56
C GLU A 810 -10.28 -0.83 -20.33
N ARG A 811 -10.10 0.17 -19.44
CA ARG A 811 -9.43 -0.02 -18.13
C ARG A 811 -10.12 -1.04 -17.22
N GLN A 812 -11.43 -1.26 -17.36
CA GLN A 812 -12.20 -2.20 -16.55
C GLN A 812 -12.36 -3.58 -17.18
N GLN A 813 -12.39 -3.69 -18.51
CA GLN A 813 -12.36 -4.99 -19.21
C GLN A 813 -11.03 -5.70 -18.90
N TRP A 814 -9.95 -4.92 -18.77
CA TRP A 814 -8.65 -5.35 -18.23
C TRP A 814 -8.63 -5.70 -16.73
N ARG A 815 -9.72 -5.41 -15.99
CA ARG A 815 -9.95 -5.82 -14.59
C ARG A 815 -10.92 -7.00 -14.47
N LYS A 816 -11.63 -7.39 -15.54
CA LYS A 816 -12.66 -8.45 -15.55
C LYS A 816 -12.17 -9.79 -16.08
N THR A 817 -11.18 -9.80 -16.96
CA THR A 817 -10.39 -11.01 -17.26
C THR A 817 -9.61 -11.54 -16.05
N ASP A 818 -9.64 -10.82 -14.92
CA ASP A 818 -9.01 -11.17 -13.65
C ASP A 818 -10.04 -11.59 -12.55
N ARG A 819 -11.29 -11.92 -12.95
CA ARG A 819 -12.41 -12.23 -12.03
C ARG A 819 -13.20 -13.51 -12.35
N THR A 820 -12.52 -14.58 -12.75
CA THR A 820 -13.07 -15.95 -12.80
C THR A 820 -13.09 -16.66 -11.46
N CYS A 821 -13.08 -15.95 -10.34
CA CYS A 821 -12.91 -16.59 -9.03
C CYS A 821 -13.98 -16.22 -7.99
N ASP A 822 -15.15 -15.73 -8.40
CA ASP A 822 -16.32 -15.71 -7.51
C ASP A 822 -17.08 -17.05 -7.64
N VAL A 823 -16.50 -18.11 -7.11
CA VAL A 823 -17.22 -19.30 -6.64
C VAL A 823 -16.94 -19.40 -5.13
N TYR A 824 -17.98 -19.73 -4.36
CA TYR A 824 -18.02 -19.86 -2.90
C TYR A 824 -18.33 -18.63 -2.05
N PHE A 825 -19.52 -18.05 -2.17
CA PHE A 825 -20.30 -17.67 -0.96
C PHE A 825 -21.81 -17.80 -1.23
N ALA A 826 -22.41 -18.93 -0.83
CA ALA A 826 -23.87 -19.03 -0.69
C ALA A 826 -24.39 -17.97 0.30
N LYS A 827 -25.51 -17.36 -0.08
CA LYS A 827 -26.30 -16.37 0.64
C LYS A 827 -26.94 -17.05 1.84
N ASP A 828 -26.60 -16.61 3.03
CA ASP A 828 -27.53 -16.24 4.11
C ASP A 828 -26.69 -15.55 5.22
N ASP A 829 -27.33 -14.79 6.10
CA ASP A 829 -26.76 -14.00 7.22
C ASP A 829 -26.18 -12.59 6.99
N ARG A 830 -26.30 -11.99 5.79
CA ARG A 830 -25.91 -10.56 5.61
C ARG A 830 -27.00 -9.54 5.93
N GLY A 831 -28.18 -9.98 6.36
CA GLY A 831 -29.35 -9.13 6.56
C GLY A 831 -29.35 -8.30 7.84
N GLU A 832 -28.92 -8.86 8.98
CA GLU A 832 -29.16 -8.23 10.29
C GLU A 832 -27.97 -7.45 10.86
N VAL A 833 -26.73 -7.87 10.62
CA VAL A 833 -25.55 -7.18 11.20
C VAL A 833 -25.19 -5.89 10.45
N ALA A 834 -25.57 -5.77 9.16
CA ALA A 834 -25.23 -4.62 8.33
C ALA A 834 -26.09 -3.36 8.60
N ARG A 835 -27.29 -3.52 9.18
CA ARG A 835 -28.23 -2.40 9.41
C ARG A 835 -27.93 -1.57 10.67
N ASN A 836 -27.41 -2.19 11.73
CA ASN A 836 -27.16 -1.48 13.00
C ASN A 836 -25.80 -0.74 13.06
N GLY A 837 -24.76 -1.25 12.38
CA GLY A 837 -23.43 -0.65 12.37
C GLY A 837 -23.29 0.59 11.46
N THR A 838 -24.05 0.66 10.36
CA THR A 838 -23.98 1.76 9.41
C THR A 838 -24.72 3.00 9.87
N GLN A 839 -25.86 2.87 10.57
CA GLN A 839 -26.60 4.02 11.09
C GLN A 839 -25.83 4.78 12.18
N HIS A 840 -25.14 4.06 13.08
CA HIS A 840 -24.32 4.67 14.13
C HIS A 840 -23.05 5.36 13.59
N ALA A 841 -22.42 4.79 12.56
CA ALA A 841 -21.25 5.37 11.92
C ALA A 841 -21.59 6.64 11.11
N VAL A 842 -22.73 6.62 10.40
CA VAL A 842 -23.23 7.79 9.64
C VAL A 842 -23.66 8.90 10.61
N ALA A 843 -24.36 8.59 11.71
CA ALA A 843 -24.76 9.58 12.71
C ALA A 843 -23.54 10.24 13.40
N ARG A 844 -22.50 9.47 13.75
CA ARG A 844 -21.25 10.00 14.32
C ARG A 844 -20.50 10.92 13.35
N ARG A 845 -20.45 10.55 12.06
CA ARG A 845 -19.80 11.35 11.00
C ARG A 845 -20.54 12.67 10.74
N THR A 846 -21.87 12.64 10.73
CA THR A 846 -22.70 13.84 10.56
C THR A 846 -22.58 14.80 11.74
N ARG A 847 -22.50 14.26 12.98
CA ARG A 847 -22.28 15.08 14.20
C ARG A 847 -20.88 15.70 14.20
N ALA A 848 -19.84 14.95 13.82
CA ALA A 848 -18.47 15.46 13.70
C ALA A 848 -18.35 16.59 12.65
N ASN A 849 -19.00 16.42 11.49
CA ASN A 849 -19.02 17.45 10.43
C ASN A 849 -19.77 18.71 10.86
N LYS A 850 -20.88 18.60 11.60
CA LYS A 850 -21.59 19.76 12.18
C LYS A 850 -20.69 20.53 13.17
N VAL A 851 -19.97 19.83 14.04
CA VAL A 851 -19.06 20.46 15.02
C VAL A 851 -17.87 21.13 14.34
N ALA A 852 -17.30 20.51 13.30
CA ALA A 852 -16.21 21.09 12.52
C ALA A 852 -16.65 22.35 11.77
N ASN A 853 -17.84 22.35 11.15
CA ASN A 853 -18.40 23.53 10.48
C ASN A 853 -18.72 24.66 11.46
N ALA A 854 -19.25 24.35 12.65
CA ALA A 854 -19.49 25.35 13.68
C ALA A 854 -18.20 26.02 14.19
N ARG A 855 -17.11 25.25 14.35
CA ARG A 855 -15.78 25.80 14.68
C ARG A 855 -15.22 26.70 13.57
N LYS A 856 -15.38 26.28 12.31
CA LYS A 856 -14.93 27.06 11.15
C LYS A 856 -15.70 28.37 11.01
N GLN A 857 -17.01 28.38 11.25
CA GLN A 857 -17.81 29.61 11.26
C GLN A 857 -17.43 30.54 12.43
N ARG A 858 -17.18 30.01 13.64
CA ARG A 858 -16.67 30.83 14.76
C ARG A 858 -15.30 31.45 14.48
N SER A 859 -14.41 30.72 13.81
CA SER A 859 -13.11 31.23 13.36
C SER A 859 -13.26 32.38 12.35
N LEU A 860 -14.12 32.19 11.34
CA LEU A 860 -14.42 33.22 10.33
C LEU A 860 -15.07 34.46 10.95
N PHE A 861 -15.92 34.28 11.96
CA PHE A 861 -16.54 35.40 12.68
C PHE A 861 -15.52 36.20 13.49
N LYS A 862 -14.59 35.52 14.21
CA LYS A 862 -13.48 36.17 14.91
C LYS A 862 -12.56 36.94 13.95
N TYR A 863 -12.23 36.35 12.80
CA TYR A 863 -11.42 36.99 11.78
C TYR A 863 -12.09 38.26 11.22
N ARG A 864 -13.37 38.17 10.84
CA ARG A 864 -14.14 39.35 10.37
C ARG A 864 -14.25 40.45 11.41
N ARG A 865 -14.38 40.10 12.70
CA ARG A 865 -14.40 41.08 13.80
C ARG A 865 -13.06 41.78 13.98
N ALA A 866 -11.95 41.04 13.87
CA ALA A 866 -10.59 41.60 13.93
C ALA A 866 -10.30 42.55 12.74
N VAL A 867 -10.76 42.18 11.53
CA VAL A 867 -10.62 43.02 10.33
C VAL A 867 -11.43 44.31 10.46
N ARG A 868 -12.68 44.25 10.97
CA ARG A 868 -13.49 45.46 11.22
C ARG A 868 -12.89 46.37 12.30
N ALA A 869 -12.32 45.80 13.36
CA ALA A 869 -11.64 46.58 14.41
C ALA A 869 -10.40 47.30 13.87
N ARG A 870 -9.62 46.65 12.99
CA ARG A 870 -8.49 47.27 12.30
C ARG A 870 -8.91 48.37 11.32
N ALA A 871 -9.99 48.17 10.57
CA ALA A 871 -10.52 49.19 9.66
C ALA A 871 -11.02 50.45 10.41
N ALA A 872 -11.63 50.27 11.59
CA ALA A 872 -12.05 51.39 12.44
C ALA A 872 -10.86 52.19 13.02
N GLN A 873 -9.76 51.52 13.37
CA GLN A 873 -8.52 52.18 13.83
C GLN A 873 -7.77 52.94 12.73
N VAL A 874 -7.90 52.51 11.47
CA VAL A 874 -7.27 53.22 10.33
C VAL A 874 -8.06 54.46 9.95
N SER A 875 -9.40 54.43 10.07
CA SER A 875 -10.24 55.61 9.81
C SER A 875 -10.11 56.72 10.86
N SER A 876 -9.64 56.43 12.07
CA SER A 876 -9.45 57.45 13.13
C SER A 876 -8.07 58.13 13.09
N LYS A 877 -7.13 57.66 12.27
CA LYS A 877 -5.75 58.20 12.18
C LYS A 877 -5.49 59.11 10.97
N SER A 878 -6.47 59.38 10.11
CA SER A 878 -6.31 60.22 8.91
C SER A 878 -6.75 61.69 9.07
N LYS A 879 -7.05 62.15 10.30
CA LYS A 879 -7.32 63.57 10.59
C LYS A 879 -6.27 64.17 11.53
N ALA A 880 -5.07 64.43 11.02
CA ALA A 880 -4.16 65.44 11.58
C ALA A 880 -3.10 65.81 10.53
N LYS A 881 -3.19 67.04 10.00
CA LYS A 881 -2.14 67.70 9.18
C LYS A 881 -0.92 68.02 10.07
N PRO A 882 0.26 68.21 9.46
CA PRO A 882 0.80 69.58 9.48
C PRO A 882 1.46 70.03 8.16
N SER A 883 1.70 71.34 8.13
CA SER A 883 2.10 72.24 7.04
C SER A 883 3.56 72.17 6.61
N MET A 884 3.80 72.44 5.32
CA MET A 884 5.08 72.80 4.70
C MET A 884 5.52 74.24 5.02
N PRO A 885 6.81 74.57 4.81
CA PRO A 885 7.17 75.80 4.12
C PRO A 885 8.00 75.58 2.82
N LYS A 886 7.78 76.56 1.95
CA LYS A 886 8.09 76.75 0.51
C LYS A 886 9.56 76.64 0.02
N ARG A 887 9.66 76.13 -1.23
CA ARG A 887 10.45 76.56 -2.43
C ARG A 887 11.99 76.67 -2.39
N MET A 888 12.64 75.94 -3.32
CA MET A 888 13.39 76.42 -4.52
C MET A 888 14.01 75.19 -5.22
N VAL A 889 13.55 74.76 -6.41
CA VAL A 889 14.07 75.07 -7.76
C VAL A 889 15.61 74.97 -7.86
N ARG A 890 16.18 73.91 -8.45
CA ARG A 890 16.70 73.84 -9.85
C ARG A 890 17.62 72.61 -10.09
N THR A 891 17.37 71.95 -11.23
CA THR A 891 18.33 71.33 -12.20
C THR A 891 19.38 70.28 -11.77
N ALA A 892 19.12 69.05 -12.21
CA ALA A 892 19.87 68.27 -13.21
C ALA A 892 21.38 67.92 -13.05
N ARG A 893 21.61 66.60 -13.25
CA ARG A 893 22.63 65.92 -14.07
C ARG A 893 23.86 65.27 -13.39
N MET A 894 24.04 64.01 -13.81
CA MET A 894 25.26 63.27 -14.16
C MET A 894 25.96 62.35 -13.13
N HIS A 895 25.84 61.05 -13.43
CA HIS A 895 26.90 60.05 -13.67
C HIS A 895 28.26 60.18 -12.96
N LYS A 896 28.63 59.11 -12.21
CA LYS A 896 29.76 58.15 -12.43
C LYS A 896 30.02 57.41 -11.10
N PHE A 897 30.01 56.08 -11.08
CA PHE A 897 31.12 55.14 -11.30
C PHE A 897 32.17 55.06 -10.17
N PHE A 898 32.16 53.89 -9.55
CA PHE A 898 33.25 53.07 -8.98
C PHE A 898 34.02 53.48 -7.71
N SER A 899 34.15 52.41 -6.87
CA SER A 899 35.23 52.04 -5.95
C SER A 899 35.68 53.04 -4.88
N ASP A 900 35.61 52.63 -3.61
CA ASP A 900 36.85 52.11 -3.04
C ASP A 900 36.67 51.35 -1.73
N ASP A 901 37.69 50.52 -1.56
CA ASP A 901 38.02 49.52 -0.57
C ASP A 901 38.29 50.06 0.83
N SER A 902 38.51 49.08 1.72
CA SER A 902 39.38 49.13 2.91
C SER A 902 38.78 49.51 4.27
N SER A 903 38.70 48.45 5.09
CA SER A 903 39.21 48.31 6.46
C SER A 903 38.85 49.35 7.52
N SER A 904 38.13 48.90 8.57
CA SER A 904 38.73 48.63 9.89
C SER A 904 37.63 48.42 10.93
N ASP A 905 37.71 47.28 11.64
CA ASP A 905 37.36 47.01 13.04
C ASP A 905 36.28 47.88 13.73
N VAL A 906 35.14 47.25 14.11
CA VAL A 906 34.82 46.78 15.48
C VAL A 906 33.77 45.66 15.39
#